data_AF-G4D2Z2-F1
#
_entry.id   AF-G4D2Z2-F1
#
_cell.length_a   1.000
_cell.length_b   1.000
_cell.length_c   1.000
_cell.angle_alpha   90.00
_cell.angle_beta   90.00
_cell.angle_gamma   90.00
#
_symmetry.space_group_name_H-M   'P 1'
#
loop_
_entity.id
_entity.type
_entity.pdbx_description
1 polymer ?
#
loop_
_entity_poly.entity_id
_entity_poly.type
_entity_poly.pdbx_seq_one_letter_code
_entity_poly.pdbx_strand_id
1 'polypeptide(L)'
;MNIGTNNSNTFTFTDTFENLKKLPNKESLGNDSHYAYASEIDKELQSQLFFRSYGGESYRYRGNDKDPEYSGEAENRAENRTVKSIKVTYYDSKGKNIPETDTTRKVKSFKVDINYESSFNPKDFAIGEYHTYSDLSEISNNEKIKIINKATVADKTTTAETEYEKRGKIEKGVLTGIENYIPIYKNGKSAVDYSKDKGQIEYRIMLTTSEVDGNQTKNGTLVINDTLPDGAEYVDGSLEAAFFRADNLAYPKYDRSNRYGTNFQGNSKPTITINQEGNKKVATIKIDNYIYDDYFPIVQIFYKLDVSKDEFWKDNKNVNKTYINEVSWNSEKTSNEVTVEKKLDKLTKKGWQLDDKGQPIKINDSNKPIGNPTGNVKYNLVINPKGEDLIKNGNEVTLVDKLNSQGKIPRFDIDKAKLYEYDDSQPDNKGREIEKGRYKITFDEKELKLTLIIPDELACVFEYIYEFTNFADSLTIKNEAELSGIASSKDTTILRDNQSSATVTVKEIKIYKVDSKDIKKFLPGTKFKLEKFDSSKWNDLSNAWHIVKYKDSDEITIPDSGYISWSLSGANPGLEADVLYRLTEIESLDGYTKLTEPVYFIWMKAGSDEYSSYHRSDNRPDLSKVDKGKISFLKNSGGIMYIKNDYTKIRVNKFWQDDDGLEYENENIPNIEVRVDLYRKTGKDGNFEKLENHSKTLTKDNKYTESWTGLPARDEQGAEYFYKVKEVEVNGYETYYFNNDGIQSGEINIFNKK
;
A
#
# COMPACT_ATOMS: atom_id res chain seq x y z
N MET A 1 -20.09 53.04 -36.77
CA MET A 1 -20.92 53.84 -35.85
C MET A 1 -21.80 54.78 -36.67
N ASN A 2 -23.11 54.92 -36.38
CA ASN A 2 -23.98 55.90 -37.07
C ASN A 2 -23.82 57.27 -36.40
N ILE A 3 -23.47 58.30 -37.17
CA ILE A 3 -22.92 59.55 -36.64
C ILE A 3 -24.01 60.57 -36.27
N GLY A 4 -25.22 60.46 -36.84
CA GLY A 4 -26.29 61.44 -36.61
C GLY A 4 -25.95 62.85 -37.13
N THR A 5 -26.94 63.75 -37.19
CA THR A 5 -26.75 65.12 -37.68
C THR A 5 -25.96 65.95 -36.65
N ASN A 6 -24.63 65.95 -36.76
CA ASN A 6 -23.73 66.78 -35.95
C ASN A 6 -23.54 68.15 -36.61
N ASN A 7 -23.77 69.24 -35.87
CA ASN A 7 -23.59 70.62 -36.35
C ASN A 7 -22.11 71.08 -36.34
N SER A 8 -21.14 70.16 -36.23
CA SER A 8 -19.70 70.46 -36.30
C SER A 8 -19.12 69.98 -37.62
N ASN A 9 -18.25 70.79 -38.24
CA ASN A 9 -17.48 70.45 -39.47
C ASN A 9 -16.29 69.51 -39.18
N THR A 10 -16.31 68.81 -38.05
CA THR A 10 -15.22 67.94 -37.58
C THR A 10 -15.78 66.71 -36.90
N PHE A 11 -15.14 65.56 -37.13
CA PHE A 11 -15.39 64.30 -36.44
C PHE A 11 -14.08 63.75 -35.88
N THR A 12 -14.09 63.35 -34.61
CA THR A 12 -12.93 62.78 -33.93
C THR A 12 -13.29 61.41 -33.37
N PHE A 13 -12.46 60.43 -33.69
CA PHE A 13 -12.48 59.08 -33.14
C PHE A 13 -11.16 58.80 -32.45
N THR A 14 -11.18 58.14 -31.29
CA THR A 14 -9.96 57.67 -30.61
C THR A 14 -10.13 56.20 -30.27
N ASP A 15 -9.12 55.39 -30.57
CA ASP A 15 -9.03 54.01 -30.10
C ASP A 15 -7.86 53.86 -29.14
N THR A 16 -8.07 53.13 -28.04
CA THR A 16 -7.09 52.94 -26.97
C THR A 16 -6.98 51.47 -26.62
N PHE A 17 -5.76 50.94 -26.71
CA PHE A 17 -5.43 49.57 -26.33
C PHE A 17 -5.27 49.53 -24.81
N GLU A 18 -6.25 49.04 -24.06
CA GLU A 18 -6.10 48.94 -22.60
C GLU A 18 -5.02 47.92 -22.24
N ASN A 19 -4.38 48.11 -21.09
CA ASN A 19 -3.42 47.14 -20.56
C ASN A 19 -4.09 45.77 -20.39
N LEU A 20 -3.34 44.70 -20.63
CA LEU A 20 -3.79 43.35 -20.33
C LEU A 20 -4.16 43.23 -18.86
N LYS A 21 -5.25 42.51 -18.58
CA LYS A 21 -5.74 42.27 -17.22
C LYS A 21 -5.74 40.78 -16.90
N LYS A 22 -5.05 40.36 -15.83
CA LYS A 22 -5.11 38.98 -15.31
C LYS A 22 -6.50 38.69 -14.75
N LEU A 23 -7.04 37.50 -14.99
CA LEU A 23 -8.33 37.07 -14.46
C LEU A 23 -8.14 36.06 -13.31
N PRO A 24 -9.02 36.09 -12.27
CA PRO A 24 -10.18 36.97 -12.11
C PRO A 24 -9.85 38.33 -11.47
N ASN A 25 -8.63 38.51 -10.95
CA ASN A 25 -8.26 39.63 -10.07
C ASN A 25 -8.15 41.00 -10.77
N LYS A 26 -8.22 41.04 -12.10
CA LYS A 26 -8.12 42.22 -12.97
C LYS A 26 -6.84 43.05 -12.77
N GLU A 27 -5.76 42.41 -12.32
CA GLU A 27 -4.44 43.04 -12.18
C GLU A 27 -3.90 43.45 -13.56
N SER A 28 -3.40 44.68 -13.68
CA SER A 28 -2.89 45.24 -14.93
C SER A 28 -1.41 44.91 -15.15
N LEU A 29 -1.02 44.47 -16.35
CA LEU A 29 0.38 44.15 -16.72
C LEU A 29 1.18 45.34 -17.26
N GLY A 30 0.80 46.56 -16.87
CA GLY A 30 1.48 47.77 -17.29
C GLY A 30 1.23 48.17 -18.75
N ASN A 31 1.78 49.33 -19.10
CA ASN A 31 1.37 50.12 -20.26
C ASN A 31 1.73 49.51 -21.62
N ASP A 32 2.72 48.64 -21.66
CA ASP A 32 3.29 48.09 -22.89
C ASP A 32 2.88 46.63 -23.12
N SER A 33 1.92 46.14 -22.33
CA SER A 33 1.38 44.77 -22.40
C SER A 33 0.44 44.52 -23.57
N HIS A 34 -0.21 45.56 -24.08
CA HIS A 34 -1.10 45.53 -25.24
C HIS A 34 -0.87 46.78 -26.09
N TYR A 35 -0.45 46.59 -27.35
CA TYR A 35 0.05 47.67 -28.20
C TYR A 35 -0.05 47.32 -29.70
N ALA A 36 0.22 48.30 -30.56
CA ALA A 36 0.47 48.10 -31.99
C ALA A 36 1.78 48.77 -32.43
N TYR A 37 2.21 48.58 -33.67
CA TYR A 37 3.26 49.38 -34.31
C TYR A 37 2.65 50.32 -35.34
N ALA A 38 3.09 51.59 -35.33
CA ALA A 38 2.47 52.65 -36.14
C ALA A 38 2.48 52.33 -37.63
N SER A 39 3.59 51.81 -38.16
CA SER A 39 3.74 51.41 -39.56
C SER A 39 2.78 50.31 -40.01
N GLU A 40 2.46 49.38 -39.11
CA GLU A 40 1.61 48.23 -39.41
C GLU A 40 0.15 48.67 -39.41
N ILE A 41 -0.28 49.33 -38.33
CA ILE A 41 -1.67 49.76 -38.19
C ILE A 41 -2.03 50.88 -39.19
N ASP A 42 -1.12 51.82 -39.51
CA ASP A 42 -1.39 52.84 -40.54
C ASP A 42 -1.67 52.20 -41.90
N LYS A 43 -0.84 51.22 -42.28
CA LYS A 43 -1.02 50.46 -43.52
C LYS A 43 -2.35 49.72 -43.56
N GLU A 44 -2.78 49.13 -42.45
CA GLU A 44 -4.09 48.49 -42.34
C GLU A 44 -5.23 49.50 -42.46
N LEU A 45 -5.16 50.62 -41.74
CA LEU A 45 -6.16 51.69 -41.78
C LEU A 45 -6.34 52.27 -43.20
N GLN A 46 -5.31 52.33 -44.03
CA GLN A 46 -5.43 52.78 -45.44
C GLN A 46 -6.36 51.90 -46.29
N SER A 47 -6.66 50.68 -45.84
CA SER A 47 -7.62 49.76 -46.48
C SER A 47 -8.91 49.58 -45.69
N GLN A 48 -8.89 49.88 -44.39
CA GLN A 48 -9.96 49.53 -43.45
C GLN A 48 -10.76 50.72 -42.92
N LEU A 49 -10.26 51.96 -43.04
CA LEU A 49 -10.90 53.16 -42.50
C LEU A 49 -11.77 53.86 -43.55
N PHE A 50 -13.07 53.95 -43.28
CA PHE A 50 -14.09 54.54 -44.15
C PHE A 50 -14.93 55.59 -43.42
N PHE A 51 -15.34 56.60 -44.17
CA PHE A 51 -16.27 57.65 -43.75
C PHE A 51 -17.29 57.92 -44.85
N ARG A 52 -18.58 57.66 -44.60
CA ARG A 52 -19.62 57.73 -45.64
C ARG A 52 -20.74 58.70 -45.28
N SER A 53 -21.40 59.24 -46.29
CA SER A 53 -22.56 60.12 -46.15
C SER A 53 -23.88 59.41 -46.47
N TYR A 54 -24.99 60.04 -46.09
CA TYR A 54 -26.34 59.60 -46.49
C TYR A 54 -26.59 59.83 -47.99
N GLY A 55 -25.84 60.74 -48.62
CA GLY A 55 -25.92 61.06 -50.04
C GLY A 55 -25.11 60.14 -50.96
N GLY A 56 -24.55 59.04 -50.43
CA GLY A 56 -23.81 58.05 -51.23
C GLY A 56 -22.32 58.36 -51.44
N GLU A 57 -21.79 59.43 -50.84
CA GLU A 57 -20.36 59.70 -50.84
C GLU A 57 -19.64 58.79 -49.84
N SER A 58 -18.48 58.26 -50.22
CA SER A 58 -17.64 57.44 -49.37
C SER A 58 -16.18 57.87 -49.51
N TYR A 59 -15.51 58.07 -48.39
CA TYR A 59 -14.12 58.48 -48.29
C TYR A 59 -13.30 57.43 -47.57
N ARG A 60 -12.13 57.09 -48.12
CA ARG A 60 -11.16 56.17 -47.51
C ARG A 60 -9.86 56.89 -47.16
N TYR A 61 -9.30 56.57 -46.00
CA TYR A 61 -7.97 57.04 -45.62
C TYR A 61 -6.89 56.47 -46.55
N ARG A 62 -5.91 57.30 -46.96
CA ARG A 62 -4.78 56.89 -47.81
C ARG A 62 -3.41 57.27 -47.23
N GLY A 63 -3.37 57.78 -46.00
CA GLY A 63 -2.19 58.36 -45.35
C GLY A 63 -2.42 59.84 -44.96
N ASN A 64 -1.76 60.32 -43.90
CA ASN A 64 -1.94 61.67 -43.34
C ASN A 64 -1.72 62.83 -44.32
N ASP A 65 -0.81 62.65 -45.29
CA ASP A 65 -0.46 63.67 -46.29
C ASP A 65 -1.08 63.39 -47.67
N LYS A 66 -2.05 62.47 -47.73
CA LYS A 66 -2.78 62.16 -48.96
C LYS A 66 -4.22 62.60 -48.83
N ASP A 67 -4.75 63.09 -49.93
CA ASP A 67 -6.17 63.31 -50.05
C ASP A 67 -6.95 62.01 -49.81
N PRO A 68 -8.05 62.05 -49.05
CA PRO A 68 -8.94 60.91 -48.92
C PRO A 68 -9.42 60.43 -50.29
N GLU A 69 -9.40 59.11 -50.50
CA GLU A 69 -9.93 58.53 -51.74
C GLU A 69 -11.45 58.62 -51.71
N TYR A 70 -12.01 59.32 -52.71
CA TYR A 70 -13.44 59.49 -52.89
C TYR A 70 -14.04 58.41 -53.80
N SER A 71 -15.21 57.90 -53.43
CA SER A 71 -16.09 57.11 -54.28
C SER A 71 -17.55 57.55 -54.07
N GLY A 72 -18.26 57.95 -55.12
CA GLY A 72 -19.67 58.37 -55.09
C GLY A 72 -20.26 58.52 -56.50
N GLU A 73 -21.57 58.78 -56.61
CA GLU A 73 -22.26 58.88 -57.91
C GLU A 73 -21.84 60.12 -58.74
N ALA A 74 -21.88 59.96 -60.07
CA ALA A 74 -21.04 60.64 -61.07
C ALA A 74 -21.29 62.13 -61.35
N GLU A 75 -22.10 62.85 -60.55
CA GLU A 75 -22.42 64.26 -60.80
C GLU A 75 -21.50 65.26 -60.07
N ASN A 76 -20.68 64.83 -59.10
CA ASN A 76 -19.72 65.69 -58.41
C ASN A 76 -18.28 65.39 -58.84
N ARG A 77 -17.72 66.28 -59.67
CA ARG A 77 -16.29 66.29 -60.03
C ARG A 77 -15.41 66.48 -58.78
N ALA A 78 -14.13 66.12 -58.92
CA ALA A 78 -13.05 66.26 -57.94
C ALA A 78 -12.90 67.65 -57.28
N GLU A 79 -13.57 68.69 -57.80
CA GLU A 79 -13.54 70.07 -57.29
C GLU A 79 -14.50 70.31 -56.10
N ASN A 80 -15.44 69.37 -55.82
CA ASN A 80 -16.43 69.47 -54.74
C ASN A 80 -16.21 68.42 -53.62
N ARG A 81 -14.96 68.16 -53.21
CA ARG A 81 -14.71 67.25 -52.07
C ARG A 81 -15.23 67.84 -50.78
N THR A 82 -16.30 67.23 -50.27
CA THR A 82 -16.99 67.56 -49.02
C THR A 82 -16.22 67.09 -47.78
N VAL A 83 -15.33 66.10 -47.88
CA VAL A 83 -14.34 65.77 -46.83
C VAL A 83 -12.98 66.32 -47.23
N LYS A 84 -12.40 67.20 -46.39
CA LYS A 84 -11.14 67.91 -46.67
C LYS A 84 -9.90 67.14 -46.23
N SER A 85 -9.97 66.42 -45.12
CA SER A 85 -8.83 65.64 -44.63
C SER A 85 -9.27 64.54 -43.69
N ILE A 86 -8.57 63.40 -43.74
CA ILE A 86 -8.60 62.36 -42.71
C ILE A 86 -7.17 62.23 -42.18
N LYS A 87 -6.97 62.57 -40.90
CA LYS A 87 -5.67 62.52 -40.23
C LYS A 87 -5.70 61.51 -39.10
N VAL A 88 -4.74 60.59 -39.07
CA VAL A 88 -4.51 59.62 -38.00
C VAL A 88 -3.25 59.99 -37.23
N THR A 89 -3.36 60.15 -35.91
CA THR A 89 -2.21 60.41 -35.03
C THR A 89 -2.03 59.26 -34.05
N TYR A 90 -0.82 58.72 -33.95
CA TYR A 90 -0.47 57.61 -33.06
C TYR A 90 0.22 58.12 -31.80
N TYR A 91 -0.09 57.53 -30.66
CA TYR A 91 0.44 57.95 -29.37
C TYR A 91 1.04 56.76 -28.61
N ASP A 92 2.17 57.00 -27.95
CA ASP A 92 2.71 56.07 -26.96
C ASP A 92 1.91 56.12 -25.64
N SER A 93 2.29 55.30 -24.67
CA SER A 93 1.64 55.24 -23.36
C SER A 93 1.77 56.50 -22.50
N LYS A 94 2.63 57.46 -22.90
CA LYS A 94 2.79 58.77 -22.25
C LYS A 94 2.06 59.88 -23.02
N GLY A 95 1.31 59.53 -24.06
CA GLY A 95 0.59 60.47 -24.91
C GLY A 95 1.50 61.24 -25.89
N LYS A 96 2.72 60.75 -26.15
CA LYS A 96 3.63 61.38 -27.11
C LYS A 96 3.40 60.83 -28.51
N ASN A 97 3.41 61.71 -29.50
CA ASN A 97 3.22 61.36 -30.91
C ASN A 97 4.30 60.38 -31.43
N ILE A 98 3.84 59.37 -32.17
CA ILE A 98 4.64 58.43 -32.94
C ILE A 98 4.33 58.67 -34.43
N PRO A 99 5.35 58.89 -35.30
CA PRO A 99 5.17 58.95 -36.74
C PRO A 99 4.60 57.64 -37.29
N GLU A 100 3.73 57.74 -38.29
CA GLU A 100 3.08 56.61 -38.95
C GLU A 100 4.05 55.62 -39.63
N THR A 101 5.32 56.00 -39.83
CA THR A 101 6.36 55.13 -40.42
C THR A 101 7.18 54.35 -39.39
N ASP A 102 6.93 54.53 -38.09
CA ASP A 102 7.71 53.90 -37.02
C ASP A 102 7.38 52.40 -36.86
N THR A 103 8.42 51.57 -36.93
CA THR A 103 8.34 50.09 -36.84
C THR A 103 8.76 49.55 -35.46
N THR A 104 9.11 50.42 -34.51
CA THR A 104 9.81 50.01 -33.27
C THR A 104 9.11 50.44 -32.00
N ARG A 105 8.47 51.63 -31.99
CA ARG A 105 7.80 52.15 -30.80
C ARG A 105 6.39 51.60 -30.68
N LYS A 106 6.05 51.19 -29.45
CA LYS A 106 4.72 50.67 -29.09
C LYS A 106 3.69 51.80 -29.07
N VAL A 107 2.68 51.69 -29.93
CA VAL A 107 1.49 52.55 -29.97
C VAL A 107 0.49 52.06 -28.94
N LYS A 108 -0.05 52.98 -28.13
CA LYS A 108 -1.06 52.71 -27.09
C LYS A 108 -2.45 53.19 -27.45
N SER A 109 -2.53 54.20 -28.31
CA SER A 109 -3.79 54.72 -28.84
C SER A 109 -3.55 55.41 -30.18
N PHE A 110 -4.59 55.50 -30.98
CA PHE A 110 -4.59 56.36 -32.16
C PHE A 110 -5.85 57.20 -32.24
N LYS A 111 -5.72 58.38 -32.83
CA LYS A 111 -6.80 59.35 -33.00
C LYS A 111 -7.00 59.63 -34.47
N VAL A 112 -8.23 59.51 -34.95
CA VAL A 112 -8.65 59.88 -36.30
C VAL A 112 -9.42 61.19 -36.23
N ASP A 113 -8.89 62.23 -36.86
CA ASP A 113 -9.53 63.53 -37.02
C ASP A 113 -9.95 63.72 -38.48
N ILE A 114 -11.25 63.94 -38.70
CA ILE A 114 -11.85 64.13 -40.02
C ILE A 114 -12.40 65.55 -40.09
N ASN A 115 -12.00 66.29 -41.10
CA ASN A 115 -12.52 67.64 -41.40
C ASN A 115 -13.39 67.58 -42.66
N TYR A 116 -14.61 68.09 -42.58
CA TYR A 116 -15.57 68.08 -43.67
C TYR A 116 -16.39 69.37 -43.74
N GLU A 117 -16.89 69.69 -44.92
CA GLU A 117 -17.74 70.84 -45.16
C GLU A 117 -19.14 70.64 -44.56
N SER A 118 -19.82 71.73 -44.23
CA SER A 118 -21.19 71.70 -43.69
C SER A 118 -22.23 71.08 -44.64
N SER A 119 -21.88 70.92 -45.93
CA SER A 119 -22.67 70.22 -46.94
C SER A 119 -22.59 68.70 -46.82
N PHE A 120 -21.56 68.16 -46.16
CA PHE A 120 -21.41 66.74 -45.92
C PHE A 120 -22.41 66.29 -44.85
N ASN A 121 -23.18 65.24 -45.13
CA ASN A 121 -24.13 64.65 -44.17
C ASN A 121 -23.65 63.26 -43.71
N PRO A 122 -22.86 63.16 -42.62
CA PRO A 122 -22.24 61.91 -42.18
C PRO A 122 -23.27 60.83 -41.86
N LYS A 123 -23.06 59.63 -42.40
CA LYS A 123 -23.85 58.42 -42.13
C LYS A 123 -23.09 57.45 -41.25
N ASP A 124 -21.91 57.02 -41.67
CA ASP A 124 -21.13 56.04 -40.92
C ASP A 124 -19.62 56.36 -40.90
N PHE A 125 -19.00 55.96 -39.79
CA PHE A 125 -17.56 55.78 -39.64
C PHE A 125 -17.31 54.30 -39.33
N ALA A 126 -16.39 53.68 -40.06
CA ALA A 126 -16.03 52.29 -39.87
C ALA A 126 -14.52 52.11 -40.00
N ILE A 127 -13.96 51.33 -39.08
CA ILE A 127 -12.64 50.71 -39.21
C ILE A 127 -12.92 49.20 -39.27
N GLY A 128 -12.42 48.52 -40.29
CA GLY A 128 -12.44 47.05 -40.37
C GLY A 128 -11.42 46.39 -39.44
N GLU A 129 -10.89 45.24 -39.85
CA GLU A 129 -9.96 44.46 -39.03
C GLU A 129 -8.55 45.08 -39.02
N TYR A 130 -7.93 45.14 -37.86
CA TYR A 130 -6.54 45.54 -37.69
C TYR A 130 -5.90 44.76 -36.54
N HIS A 131 -4.57 44.66 -36.54
CA HIS A 131 -3.84 43.81 -35.60
C HIS A 131 -3.22 44.60 -34.44
N THR A 132 -3.12 43.92 -33.31
CA THR A 132 -2.44 44.37 -32.08
C THR A 132 -1.64 43.20 -31.49
N TYR A 133 -0.72 43.52 -30.58
CA TYR A 133 0.17 42.59 -29.92
C TYR A 133 -0.12 42.53 -28.43
N SER A 134 -0.02 41.33 -27.87
CA SER A 134 -0.12 41.06 -26.44
C SER A 134 1.20 40.50 -25.92
N ASP A 135 1.78 41.12 -24.89
CA ASP A 135 2.99 40.64 -24.23
C ASP A 135 2.63 39.61 -23.15
N LEU A 136 3.02 38.34 -23.39
CA LEU A 136 2.70 37.20 -22.53
C LEU A 136 3.87 36.74 -21.66
N SER A 137 4.94 37.54 -21.60
CA SER A 137 6.18 37.18 -20.89
C SER A 137 5.99 37.04 -19.37
N GLU A 138 5.15 37.88 -18.76
CA GLU A 138 4.82 37.86 -17.32
C GLU A 138 3.60 37.00 -16.96
N ILE A 139 3.05 36.27 -17.93
CA ILE A 139 1.87 35.41 -17.75
C ILE A 139 2.30 33.99 -17.46
N SER A 140 1.77 33.41 -16.39
CA SER A 140 2.02 32.01 -16.03
C SER A 140 1.16 31.08 -16.90
N ASN A 141 1.58 29.81 -17.02
CA ASN A 141 0.77 28.81 -17.70
C ASN A 141 -0.58 28.61 -16.99
N ASN A 142 -1.63 28.39 -17.78
CA ASN A 142 -3.05 28.30 -17.41
C ASN A 142 -3.63 29.57 -16.76
N GLU A 143 -2.89 30.68 -16.78
CA GLU A 143 -3.39 31.98 -16.37
C GLU A 143 -4.19 32.61 -17.52
N LYS A 144 -5.35 33.19 -17.19
CA LYS A 144 -6.24 33.86 -18.13
C LYS A 144 -5.99 35.37 -18.13
N ILE A 145 -5.96 35.95 -19.31
CA ILE A 145 -5.89 37.39 -19.52
C ILE A 145 -7.09 37.89 -20.31
N LYS A 146 -7.43 39.15 -20.08
CA LYS A 146 -8.41 39.90 -20.87
C LYS A 146 -7.71 40.95 -21.71
N ILE A 147 -7.97 40.93 -23.01
CA ILE A 147 -7.45 41.87 -24.00
C ILE A 147 -8.61 42.80 -24.37
N ILE A 148 -8.43 44.11 -24.21
CA ILE A 148 -9.50 45.10 -24.40
C ILE A 148 -8.99 46.23 -25.29
N ASN A 149 -9.81 46.57 -26.28
CA ASN A 149 -9.66 47.77 -27.07
C ASN A 149 -10.86 48.70 -26.85
N LYS A 150 -10.62 50.00 -26.64
CA LYS A 150 -11.63 50.98 -26.25
C LYS A 150 -11.70 52.14 -27.25
N ALA A 151 -12.81 52.16 -27.98
CA ALA A 151 -13.15 53.22 -28.92
C ALA A 151 -13.97 54.34 -28.24
N THR A 152 -13.65 55.59 -28.57
CA THR A 152 -14.29 56.81 -28.04
C THR A 152 -14.62 57.78 -29.17
N VAL A 153 -15.85 58.29 -29.17
CA VAL A 153 -16.32 59.36 -30.07
C VAL A 153 -17.16 60.33 -29.24
N ALA A 154 -16.74 61.60 -29.15
CA ALA A 154 -17.31 62.56 -28.21
C ALA A 154 -17.43 61.95 -26.80
N ASP A 155 -18.62 61.98 -26.19
CA ASP A 155 -18.86 61.44 -24.84
C ASP A 155 -19.25 59.96 -24.84
N LYS A 156 -19.22 59.28 -25.99
CA LYS A 156 -19.61 57.87 -26.14
C LYS A 156 -18.39 56.99 -26.23
N THR A 157 -18.38 55.91 -25.44
CA THR A 157 -17.32 54.90 -25.45
C THR A 157 -17.90 53.50 -25.68
N THR A 158 -17.17 52.65 -26.39
CA THR A 158 -17.47 51.21 -26.54
C THR A 158 -16.18 50.41 -26.45
N THR A 159 -16.26 49.14 -26.08
CA THR A 159 -15.11 48.24 -25.99
C THR A 159 -15.31 46.99 -26.83
N ALA A 160 -14.23 46.52 -27.45
CA ALA A 160 -14.10 45.16 -27.95
C ALA A 160 -13.17 44.40 -27.01
N GLU A 161 -13.55 43.18 -26.62
CA GLU A 161 -12.80 42.40 -25.64
C GLU A 161 -12.75 40.91 -26.01
N THR A 162 -11.65 40.26 -25.66
CA THR A 162 -11.48 38.80 -25.76
C THR A 162 -10.69 38.28 -24.55
N GLU A 163 -10.87 37.00 -24.24
CA GLU A 163 -10.12 36.32 -23.19
C GLU A 163 -9.14 35.32 -23.82
N TYR A 164 -7.94 35.23 -23.26
CA TYR A 164 -6.91 34.30 -23.68
C TYR A 164 -6.35 33.56 -22.46
N GLU A 165 -6.24 32.24 -22.55
CA GLU A 165 -5.58 31.40 -21.55
C GLU A 165 -4.23 30.95 -22.09
N LYS A 166 -3.14 31.33 -21.41
CA LYS A 166 -1.81 30.88 -21.81
C LYS A 166 -1.67 29.40 -21.51
N ARG A 167 -1.78 28.52 -22.50
CA ARG A 167 -1.58 27.08 -22.28
C ARG A 167 -0.10 26.77 -22.08
N GLY A 168 0.21 25.96 -21.08
CA GLY A 168 1.58 25.50 -20.87
C GLY A 168 2.04 24.54 -21.95
N LYS A 169 3.35 24.57 -22.24
CA LYS A 169 3.98 23.64 -23.18
C LYS A 169 4.35 22.31 -22.53
N ILE A 170 4.38 22.23 -21.21
CA ILE A 170 4.71 21.01 -20.47
C ILE A 170 3.70 20.70 -19.37
N GLU A 171 3.22 19.46 -19.34
CA GLU A 171 2.44 18.90 -18.24
C GLU A 171 3.09 17.64 -17.70
N LYS A 172 2.92 17.39 -16.40
CA LYS A 172 3.43 16.19 -15.73
C LYS A 172 2.34 15.54 -14.89
N GLY A 173 2.07 14.28 -15.19
CA GLY A 173 1.09 13.45 -14.48
C GLY A 173 1.69 12.16 -13.95
N VAL A 174 0.97 11.53 -13.03
CA VAL A 174 1.26 10.21 -12.48
C VAL A 174 0.08 9.28 -12.71
N LEU A 175 0.34 8.01 -13.02
CA LEU A 175 -0.68 6.98 -13.16
C LEU A 175 -1.30 6.70 -11.78
N THR A 176 -2.62 6.86 -11.67
CA THR A 176 -3.37 6.64 -10.41
C THR A 176 -4.34 5.46 -10.48
N GLY A 177 -4.54 4.90 -11.67
CA GLY A 177 -5.42 3.76 -11.90
C GLY A 177 -5.70 3.52 -13.37
N ILE A 178 -6.52 2.50 -13.63
CA ILE A 178 -7.02 2.14 -14.95
C ILE A 178 -8.53 2.01 -14.83
N GLU A 179 -9.28 2.70 -15.69
CA GLU A 179 -10.74 2.63 -15.74
C GLU A 179 -11.16 2.22 -17.16
N ASN A 180 -11.93 1.14 -17.29
CA ASN A 180 -12.35 0.59 -18.59
C ASN A 180 -11.18 0.38 -19.58
N TYR A 181 -10.06 -0.18 -19.10
CA TYR A 181 -8.81 -0.37 -19.85
C TYR A 181 -8.08 0.92 -20.28
N ILE A 182 -8.49 2.08 -19.77
CA ILE A 182 -7.87 3.38 -20.05
C ILE A 182 -7.03 3.83 -18.84
N PRO A 183 -5.72 4.06 -19.00
CA PRO A 183 -4.87 4.62 -17.95
C PRO A 183 -5.30 6.04 -17.54
N ILE A 184 -5.39 6.30 -16.23
CA ILE A 184 -5.74 7.61 -15.67
C ILE A 184 -4.49 8.26 -15.09
N TYR A 185 -4.02 9.31 -15.76
CA TYR A 185 -2.93 10.16 -15.27
C TYR A 185 -3.48 11.43 -14.65
N LYS A 186 -3.04 11.75 -13.42
CA LYS A 186 -3.40 12.98 -12.71
C LYS A 186 -2.20 13.92 -12.59
N ASN A 187 -2.44 15.19 -12.89
CA ASN A 187 -1.46 16.27 -12.72
C ASN A 187 -1.56 16.85 -11.30
N GLY A 188 -0.47 17.42 -10.78
CA GLY A 188 -0.45 18.01 -9.43
C GLY A 188 -0.35 17.00 -8.29
N LYS A 189 -1.18 17.14 -7.25
CA LYS A 189 -1.17 16.28 -6.06
C LYS A 189 -1.94 14.99 -6.30
N SER A 190 -1.34 13.84 -5.99
CA SER A 190 -1.95 12.52 -6.14
C SER A 190 -1.48 11.55 -5.06
N ALA A 191 -2.18 10.42 -4.93
CA ALA A 191 -1.78 9.30 -4.08
C ALA A 191 -1.80 7.99 -4.87
N VAL A 192 -0.83 7.11 -4.61
CA VAL A 192 -0.69 5.79 -5.25
C VAL A 192 -0.40 4.72 -4.20
N ASP A 193 -0.84 3.50 -4.46
CA ASP A 193 -0.71 2.37 -3.54
C ASP A 193 0.62 1.64 -3.78
N TYR A 194 1.51 1.64 -2.78
CA TYR A 194 2.82 0.99 -2.80
C TYR A 194 2.71 -0.49 -3.19
N SER A 195 1.67 -1.18 -2.71
CA SER A 195 1.52 -2.63 -2.80
C SER A 195 1.11 -3.13 -4.18
N LYS A 196 0.51 -2.28 -5.03
CA LYS A 196 0.03 -2.67 -6.36
C LYS A 196 1.17 -2.92 -7.34
N ASP A 197 2.17 -2.04 -7.33
CA ASP A 197 3.29 -2.05 -8.29
C ASP A 197 4.66 -2.18 -7.60
N LYS A 198 4.67 -2.69 -6.36
CA LYS A 198 5.90 -2.93 -5.56
C LYS A 198 6.81 -1.71 -5.50
N GLY A 199 6.24 -0.54 -5.19
CA GLY A 199 6.99 0.70 -5.09
C GLY A 199 7.34 1.37 -6.43
N GLN A 200 6.81 0.93 -7.58
CA GLN A 200 6.99 1.63 -8.84
C GLN A 200 5.93 2.72 -9.06
N ILE A 201 6.37 3.89 -9.56
CA ILE A 201 5.54 5.05 -9.88
C ILE A 201 5.70 5.33 -11.38
N GLU A 202 4.59 5.29 -12.12
CA GLU A 202 4.59 5.60 -13.55
C GLU A 202 4.23 7.07 -13.80
N TYR A 203 5.15 7.80 -14.42
CA TYR A 203 4.98 9.20 -14.79
C TYR A 203 4.66 9.34 -16.28
N ARG A 204 3.92 10.39 -16.61
CA ARG A 204 3.67 10.87 -17.97
C ARG A 204 4.04 12.34 -18.08
N ILE A 205 4.86 12.69 -19.06
CA ILE A 205 5.13 14.07 -19.48
C ILE A 205 4.38 14.30 -20.79
N MET A 206 3.66 15.43 -20.91
CA MET A 206 3.07 15.87 -22.18
C MET A 206 3.75 17.15 -22.64
N LEU A 207 4.25 17.16 -23.87
CA LEU A 207 4.92 18.29 -24.50
C LEU A 207 4.06 18.80 -25.65
N THR A 208 3.58 20.04 -25.56
CA THR A 208 2.90 20.72 -26.67
C THR A 208 3.96 21.39 -27.55
N THR A 209 4.20 20.81 -28.73
CA THR A 209 5.25 21.22 -29.67
C THR A 209 4.72 22.17 -30.75
N SER A 210 5.66 22.77 -31.49
CA SER A 210 5.39 23.72 -32.58
C SER A 210 6.48 23.64 -33.65
N GLU A 211 6.33 24.36 -34.76
CA GLU A 211 7.30 24.37 -35.87
C GLU A 211 8.73 24.80 -35.47
N VAL A 212 8.88 25.55 -34.37
CA VAL A 212 10.20 25.93 -33.85
C VAL A 212 10.87 24.79 -33.08
N ASP A 213 10.09 23.84 -32.55
CA ASP A 213 10.57 22.67 -31.81
C ASP A 213 10.95 21.52 -32.77
N GLY A 214 10.38 21.53 -33.98
CA GLY A 214 10.78 20.70 -35.12
C GLY A 214 10.25 21.31 -36.42
N ASN A 215 11.02 21.36 -37.49
CA ASN A 215 10.54 21.85 -38.80
C ASN A 215 10.35 20.65 -39.72
N GLN A 216 9.34 20.66 -40.60
CA GLN A 216 9.06 19.61 -41.61
C GLN A 216 10.29 19.23 -42.47
N THR A 217 11.35 20.05 -42.47
CA THR A 217 12.58 19.87 -43.24
C THR A 217 13.88 19.83 -42.41
N LYS A 218 13.83 20.00 -41.08
CA LYS A 218 15.00 19.94 -40.19
C LYS A 218 14.72 19.08 -38.95
N ASN A 219 15.62 18.11 -38.75
CA ASN A 219 15.70 17.24 -37.57
C ASN A 219 15.95 18.06 -36.30
N GLY A 220 14.89 18.36 -35.55
CA GLY A 220 14.99 18.95 -34.22
C GLY A 220 15.43 17.89 -33.18
N THR A 221 15.94 18.36 -32.03
CA THR A 221 16.15 17.50 -30.86
C THR A 221 15.36 18.08 -29.69
N LEU A 222 14.43 17.29 -29.15
CA LEU A 222 13.76 17.64 -27.90
C LEU A 222 14.66 17.23 -26.74
N VAL A 223 14.93 18.15 -25.80
CA VAL A 223 15.74 17.91 -24.59
C VAL A 223 14.94 18.28 -23.37
N ILE A 224 14.57 17.28 -22.57
CA ILE A 224 13.76 17.41 -21.36
C ILE A 224 14.62 17.04 -20.17
N ASN A 225 14.62 17.85 -19.12
CA ASN A 225 15.36 17.55 -17.89
C ASN A 225 14.40 17.33 -16.74
N ASP A 226 14.48 16.16 -16.13
CA ASP A 226 13.63 15.70 -15.03
C ASP A 226 14.50 15.54 -13.78
N THR A 227 14.21 16.30 -12.73
CA THR A 227 14.89 16.21 -11.44
C THR A 227 14.22 15.12 -10.61
N LEU A 228 14.90 13.98 -10.49
CA LEU A 228 14.38 12.82 -9.81
C LEU A 228 14.26 13.07 -8.29
N PRO A 229 13.17 12.63 -7.64
CA PRO A 229 13.03 12.70 -6.19
C PRO A 229 14.12 11.93 -5.45
N ASP A 230 14.49 12.38 -4.25
CA ASP A 230 15.37 11.63 -3.35
C ASP A 230 14.76 10.27 -2.99
N GLY A 231 15.59 9.22 -3.00
CA GLY A 231 15.15 7.84 -2.75
C GLY A 231 14.50 7.13 -3.95
N ALA A 232 14.27 7.83 -5.07
CA ALA A 232 13.75 7.24 -6.30
C ALA A 232 14.87 6.85 -7.28
N GLU A 233 14.73 5.68 -7.92
CA GLU A 233 15.61 5.21 -8.99
C GLU A 233 14.83 5.05 -10.29
N TYR A 234 15.43 5.37 -11.43
CA TYR A 234 14.81 5.11 -12.72
C TYR A 234 14.74 3.61 -13.00
N VAL A 235 13.61 3.14 -13.54
CA VAL A 235 13.45 1.76 -13.97
C VAL A 235 13.95 1.61 -15.41
N ASP A 236 15.08 0.93 -15.58
CA ASP A 236 15.70 0.69 -16.88
C ASP A 236 14.73 0.04 -17.88
N GLY A 237 14.69 0.59 -19.09
CA GLY A 237 13.82 0.13 -20.17
C GLY A 237 12.36 0.60 -20.07
N SER A 238 12.00 1.42 -19.07
CA SER A 238 10.61 1.93 -18.93
C SER A 238 10.27 3.13 -19.81
N LEU A 239 11.27 3.80 -20.41
CA LEU A 239 11.07 4.98 -21.24
C LEU A 239 10.37 4.67 -22.57
N GLU A 240 9.24 5.32 -22.79
CA GLU A 240 8.48 5.26 -24.05
C GLU A 240 7.98 6.64 -24.47
N ALA A 241 7.74 6.84 -25.77
CA ALA A 241 7.13 8.06 -26.29
C ALA A 241 6.09 7.74 -27.37
N ALA A 242 5.10 8.63 -27.51
CA ALA A 242 4.05 8.53 -28.52
C ALA A 242 3.52 9.92 -28.91
N PHE A 243 2.97 10.02 -30.12
CA PHE A 243 2.18 11.17 -30.53
C PHE A 243 0.80 11.10 -29.88
N PHE A 244 0.28 12.27 -29.54
CA PHE A 244 -1.03 12.42 -28.93
C PHE A 244 -1.81 13.56 -29.57
N ARG A 245 -3.10 13.34 -29.72
CA ARG A 245 -4.05 14.34 -30.21
C ARG A 245 -5.30 14.30 -29.36
N ALA A 246 -5.69 15.44 -28.82
CA ALA A 246 -6.96 15.62 -28.15
C ALA A 246 -8.02 16.03 -29.20
N ASP A 247 -8.46 15.10 -30.05
CA ASP A 247 -9.52 15.37 -31.04
C ASP A 247 -10.94 15.11 -30.50
N ASN A 248 -11.06 14.38 -29.40
CA ASN A 248 -12.28 14.29 -28.58
C ASN A 248 -11.95 13.72 -27.18
N LEU A 249 -12.51 14.28 -26.10
CA LEU A 249 -12.23 13.88 -24.71
C LEU A 249 -12.52 12.39 -24.41
N ALA A 250 -13.28 11.71 -25.26
CA ALA A 250 -13.71 10.32 -25.07
C ALA A 250 -12.75 9.25 -25.63
N TYR A 251 -11.89 9.57 -26.60
CA TYR A 251 -11.03 8.57 -27.27
C TYR A 251 -9.68 9.16 -27.69
N PRO A 252 -8.75 9.36 -26.74
CA PRO A 252 -7.38 9.75 -27.07
C PRO A 252 -6.73 8.71 -27.99
N LYS A 253 -6.19 9.15 -29.13
CA LYS A 253 -5.41 8.29 -30.03
C LYS A 253 -3.93 8.36 -29.67
N TYR A 254 -3.36 7.21 -29.32
CA TYR A 254 -1.92 7.03 -29.19
C TYR A 254 -1.36 6.52 -30.52
N ASP A 255 -0.36 7.21 -31.04
CA ASP A 255 0.24 6.84 -32.32
C ASP A 255 1.76 6.74 -32.21
N ARG A 256 2.28 5.55 -32.50
CA ARG A 256 3.71 5.25 -32.66
C ARG A 256 4.07 5.02 -34.14
N SER A 257 3.13 5.24 -35.05
CA SER A 257 3.39 5.16 -36.49
C SER A 257 4.33 6.28 -36.92
N ASN A 258 4.95 6.08 -38.07
CA ASN A 258 5.84 7.07 -38.65
C ASN A 258 5.04 8.29 -39.11
N ARG A 259 5.26 9.42 -38.43
CA ARG A 259 4.73 10.75 -38.75
C ARG A 259 5.87 11.62 -39.24
N TYR A 260 5.84 11.94 -40.54
CA TYR A 260 6.84 12.80 -41.19
C TYR A 260 8.32 12.41 -40.93
N GLY A 261 8.62 11.13 -40.65
CA GLY A 261 9.97 10.64 -40.35
C GLY A 261 10.23 10.31 -38.88
N THR A 262 9.36 10.76 -37.95
CA THR A 262 9.43 10.43 -36.52
C THR A 262 8.50 9.26 -36.18
N ASN A 263 9.02 8.20 -35.55
CA ASN A 263 8.22 7.05 -35.11
C ASN A 263 8.55 6.58 -33.68
N PHE A 264 9.35 7.36 -32.94
CA PHE A 264 9.86 7.02 -31.61
C PHE A 264 10.61 5.67 -31.54
N GLN A 265 11.13 5.23 -32.68
CA GLN A 265 11.97 4.04 -32.84
C GLN A 265 13.22 4.40 -33.65
N GLY A 266 14.17 3.46 -33.73
CA GLY A 266 15.42 3.66 -34.47
C GLY A 266 16.12 4.97 -34.06
N ASN A 267 16.37 5.84 -35.05
CA ASN A 267 17.06 7.12 -34.86
C ASN A 267 16.23 8.20 -34.14
N SER A 268 14.93 7.97 -33.93
CA SER A 268 14.03 8.86 -33.18
C SER A 268 13.60 8.25 -31.83
N LYS A 269 14.21 7.12 -31.44
CA LYS A 269 13.91 6.46 -30.17
C LYS A 269 14.30 7.39 -29.01
N PRO A 270 13.41 7.63 -28.03
CA PRO A 270 13.76 8.42 -26.86
C PRO A 270 14.91 7.75 -26.11
N THR A 271 15.85 8.57 -25.65
CA THR A 271 16.97 8.14 -24.81
C THR A 271 16.93 8.89 -23.49
N ILE A 272 17.50 8.30 -22.45
CA ILE A 272 17.59 8.89 -21.12
C ILE A 272 19.00 8.69 -20.58
N THR A 273 19.55 9.74 -20.00
CA THR A 273 20.82 9.72 -19.27
C THR A 273 20.60 10.31 -17.89
N ILE A 274 21.08 9.65 -16.85
CA ILE A 274 20.94 10.12 -15.47
C ILE A 274 22.29 10.62 -14.99
N ASN A 275 22.36 11.90 -14.63
CA ASN A 275 23.57 12.55 -14.14
C ASN A 275 23.35 13.02 -12.69
N GLN A 276 24.44 13.04 -11.93
CA GLN A 276 24.45 13.63 -10.60
C GLN A 276 24.80 15.12 -10.71
N GLU A 277 23.88 16.00 -10.30
CA GLU A 277 24.06 17.45 -10.29
C GLU A 277 23.98 17.95 -8.83
N GLY A 278 25.14 18.08 -8.18
CA GLY A 278 25.20 18.32 -6.75
C GLY A 278 24.55 17.18 -5.96
N ASN A 279 23.55 17.50 -5.14
CA ASN A 279 22.82 16.50 -4.35
C ASN A 279 21.64 15.87 -5.10
N LYS A 280 21.34 16.30 -6.33
CA LYS A 280 20.16 15.86 -7.08
C LYS A 280 20.55 14.95 -8.24
N LYS A 281 19.70 13.97 -8.55
CA LYS A 281 19.78 13.19 -9.79
C LYS A 281 18.93 13.85 -10.85
N VAL A 282 19.50 14.13 -12.01
CA VAL A 282 18.80 14.73 -13.16
C VAL A 282 18.79 13.73 -14.31
N ALA A 283 17.60 13.32 -14.72
CA ALA A 283 17.35 12.53 -15.92
C ALA A 283 17.16 13.47 -17.12
N THR A 284 18.10 13.44 -18.06
CA THR A 284 17.98 14.13 -19.35
C THR A 284 17.40 13.18 -20.38
N ILE A 285 16.19 13.45 -20.85
CA ILE A 285 15.51 12.72 -21.91
C ILE A 285 15.75 13.45 -23.24
N LYS A 286 16.16 12.71 -24.28
CA LYS A 286 16.38 13.23 -25.63
C LYS A 286 15.57 12.47 -26.67
N ILE A 287 14.96 13.21 -27.58
CA ILE A 287 14.32 12.69 -28.79
C ILE A 287 14.99 13.37 -29.98
N ASP A 288 15.94 12.68 -30.59
CA ASP A 288 16.66 13.17 -31.78
C ASP A 288 15.81 12.98 -33.04
N ASN A 289 16.09 13.79 -34.06
CA ASN A 289 15.40 13.74 -35.35
C ASN A 289 13.88 13.91 -35.24
N TYR A 290 13.43 14.70 -34.27
CA TYR A 290 12.03 15.04 -34.10
C TYR A 290 11.59 15.99 -35.23
N ILE A 291 10.44 15.67 -35.83
CA ILE A 291 9.78 16.47 -36.86
C ILE A 291 8.37 16.77 -36.39
N TYR A 292 8.01 18.05 -36.41
CA TYR A 292 6.69 18.52 -35.96
C TYR A 292 5.57 18.08 -36.91
N ASP A 293 4.46 17.67 -36.32
CA ASP A 293 3.20 17.33 -36.97
C ASP A 293 2.10 18.20 -36.37
N ASP A 294 1.51 19.10 -37.16
CA ASP A 294 0.45 20.00 -36.74
C ASP A 294 -0.86 19.27 -36.41
N TYR A 295 -1.06 18.07 -36.96
CA TYR A 295 -2.18 17.20 -36.66
C TYR A 295 -1.97 16.46 -35.32
N PHE A 296 -0.71 16.21 -34.91
CA PHE A 296 -0.33 15.62 -33.63
C PHE A 296 0.65 16.53 -32.85
N PRO A 297 0.20 17.69 -32.36
CA PRO A 297 1.07 18.69 -31.76
C PRO A 297 1.53 18.34 -30.34
N ILE A 298 1.18 17.15 -29.81
CA ILE A 298 1.53 16.73 -28.46
C ILE A 298 2.38 15.47 -28.52
N VAL A 299 3.54 15.50 -27.86
CA VAL A 299 4.37 14.32 -27.59
C VAL A 299 4.16 13.90 -26.15
N GLN A 300 3.78 12.65 -25.92
CA GLN A 300 3.70 12.05 -24.59
C GLN A 300 4.94 11.19 -24.35
N ILE A 301 5.50 11.29 -23.15
CA ILE A 301 6.66 10.50 -22.70
C ILE A 301 6.27 9.80 -21.40
N PHE A 302 6.50 8.50 -21.33
CA PHE A 302 6.21 7.65 -20.18
C PHE A 302 7.50 7.09 -19.62
N TYR A 303 7.60 6.98 -18.31
CA TYR A 303 8.70 6.30 -17.63
C TYR A 303 8.31 5.94 -16.20
N LYS A 304 9.06 5.03 -15.58
CA LYS A 304 8.82 4.57 -14.21
C LYS A 304 9.99 4.92 -13.31
N LEU A 305 9.66 5.28 -12.07
CA LEU A 305 10.61 5.36 -10.96
C LEU A 305 10.28 4.27 -9.94
N ASP A 306 11.31 3.66 -9.37
CA ASP A 306 11.25 2.67 -8.29
C ASP A 306 11.66 3.35 -6.98
N VAL A 307 10.78 3.35 -5.99
CA VAL A 307 11.05 3.87 -4.65
C VAL A 307 11.26 2.76 -3.61
N SER A 308 11.22 1.48 -4.01
CA SER A 308 11.30 0.35 -3.07
C SER A 308 12.62 0.24 -2.31
N LYS A 309 13.69 0.85 -2.84
CA LYS A 309 15.02 0.90 -2.20
C LYS A 309 15.24 2.16 -1.36
N ASP A 310 14.27 3.04 -1.27
CA ASP A 310 14.34 4.20 -0.39
C ASP A 310 14.44 3.70 1.06
N GLU A 311 15.48 4.13 1.78
CA GLU A 311 15.75 3.75 3.17
C GLU A 311 14.53 3.99 4.08
N PHE A 312 13.67 4.95 3.73
CA PHE A 312 12.41 5.21 4.42
C PHE A 312 11.53 3.95 4.55
N TRP A 313 11.48 3.08 3.54
CA TRP A 313 10.59 1.91 3.54
C TRP A 313 11.14 0.72 4.32
N LYS A 314 12.39 0.77 4.81
CA LYS A 314 12.96 -0.32 5.63
C LYS A 314 12.29 -0.45 7.00
N ASP A 315 11.76 0.65 7.53
CA ASP A 315 10.97 0.61 8.76
C ASP A 315 9.50 0.33 8.42
N ASN A 316 8.97 -0.79 8.91
CA ASN A 316 7.57 -1.19 8.68
C ASN A 316 6.54 -0.25 9.33
N LYS A 317 6.98 0.63 10.24
CA LYS A 317 6.15 1.72 10.80
C LYS A 317 5.90 2.83 9.78
N ASN A 318 6.75 2.95 8.76
CA ASN A 318 6.62 3.95 7.71
C ASN A 318 5.60 3.50 6.65
N VAL A 319 4.46 4.19 6.62
CA VAL A 319 3.31 3.79 5.78
C VAL A 319 2.98 4.78 4.66
N ASN A 320 3.59 5.96 4.63
CA ASN A 320 3.45 6.89 3.51
C ASN A 320 4.66 7.81 3.36
N LYS A 321 5.02 8.16 2.11
CA LYS A 321 6.01 9.18 1.79
C LYS A 321 5.60 9.94 0.54
N THR A 322 5.82 11.25 0.56
CA THR A 322 5.56 12.13 -0.58
C THR A 322 6.83 12.34 -1.40
N TYR A 323 6.73 12.13 -2.71
CA TYR A 323 7.80 12.37 -3.68
C TYR A 323 7.39 13.52 -4.60
N ILE A 324 8.29 14.49 -4.78
CA ILE A 324 8.10 15.63 -5.68
C ILE A 324 9.03 15.44 -6.86
N ASN A 325 8.45 15.30 -8.05
CA ASN A 325 9.21 15.12 -9.28
C ASN A 325 9.03 16.35 -10.19
N GLU A 326 10.11 17.08 -10.46
CA GLU A 326 10.12 18.32 -11.25
C GLU A 326 10.65 18.04 -12.67
N VAL A 327 9.92 18.48 -13.69
CA VAL A 327 10.34 18.39 -15.09
C VAL A 327 10.47 19.79 -15.69
N SER A 328 11.44 19.94 -16.58
CA SER A 328 11.68 21.16 -17.33
C SER A 328 11.91 20.87 -18.82
N TRP A 329 11.40 21.76 -19.65
CA TRP A 329 11.64 21.75 -21.10
C TRP A 329 11.71 23.20 -21.57
N ASN A 330 12.80 23.56 -22.27
CA ASN A 330 13.15 24.94 -22.57
C ASN A 330 13.20 25.80 -21.28
N SER A 331 12.48 26.93 -21.23
CA SER A 331 12.36 27.78 -20.05
C SER A 331 11.19 27.41 -19.13
N GLU A 332 10.38 26.41 -19.50
CA GLU A 332 9.20 26.02 -18.73
C GLU A 332 9.51 24.90 -17.75
N LYS A 333 8.82 24.95 -16.60
CA LYS A 333 8.93 23.97 -15.52
C LYS A 333 7.56 23.60 -14.99
N THR A 334 7.41 22.35 -14.58
CA THR A 334 6.25 21.87 -13.82
C THR A 334 6.66 20.71 -12.93
N SER A 335 5.83 20.34 -11.96
CA SER A 335 6.10 19.23 -11.06
C SER A 335 4.85 18.41 -10.77
N ASN A 336 5.07 17.22 -10.23
CA ASN A 336 4.03 16.36 -9.71
C ASN A 336 4.39 15.96 -8.28
N GLU A 337 3.40 15.94 -7.39
CA GLU A 337 3.55 15.58 -5.98
C GLU A 337 2.75 14.30 -5.75
N VAL A 338 3.44 13.18 -5.53
CA VAL A 338 2.80 11.88 -5.34
C VAL A 338 3.06 11.36 -3.94
N THR A 339 2.00 11.06 -3.21
CA THR A 339 2.09 10.35 -1.92
C THR A 339 1.94 8.85 -2.19
N VAL A 340 3.00 8.11 -1.91
CA VAL A 340 2.98 6.64 -1.98
C VAL A 340 2.51 6.12 -0.63
N GLU A 341 1.48 5.29 -0.62
CA GLU A 341 0.86 4.74 0.60
C GLU A 341 0.99 3.22 0.67
N LYS A 342 1.52 2.69 1.76
CA LYS A 342 1.63 1.26 2.07
C LYS A 342 0.46 0.85 2.98
N LYS A 343 -0.50 0.12 2.41
CA LYS A 343 -1.64 -0.41 3.18
C LYS A 343 -1.25 -1.71 3.88
N LEU A 344 -1.34 -1.71 5.20
CA LEU A 344 -1.02 -2.84 6.05
C LEU A 344 -2.21 -3.12 6.98
N ASP A 345 -2.94 -4.20 6.69
CA ASP A 345 -4.04 -4.66 7.53
C ASP A 345 -3.48 -5.27 8.83
N LYS A 346 -4.19 -5.07 9.95
CA LYS A 346 -3.80 -5.59 11.28
C LYS A 346 -3.77 -7.12 11.34
N LEU A 347 -4.57 -7.77 10.51
CA LEU A 347 -4.60 -9.22 10.40
C LEU A 347 -4.92 -9.61 8.96
N THR A 348 -4.03 -10.38 8.33
CA THR A 348 -4.34 -11.07 7.07
C THR A 348 -4.10 -12.56 7.23
N LYS A 349 -4.80 -13.37 6.44
CA LYS A 349 -4.72 -14.83 6.48
C LYS A 349 -4.73 -15.38 5.06
N LYS A 350 -3.84 -16.34 4.79
CA LYS A 350 -3.80 -17.08 3.53
C LYS A 350 -3.58 -18.57 3.79
N GLY A 351 -4.33 -19.41 3.09
CA GLY A 351 -4.23 -20.86 3.14
C GLY A 351 -3.80 -21.47 1.81
N TRP A 352 -2.94 -22.49 1.86
CA TRP A 352 -2.50 -23.24 0.68
C TRP A 352 -2.46 -24.73 0.96
N GLN A 353 -3.07 -25.53 0.08
CA GLN A 353 -2.78 -26.96 0.02
C GLN A 353 -1.37 -27.15 -0.53
N LEU A 354 -0.59 -28.05 0.09
CA LEU A 354 0.78 -28.35 -0.31
C LEU A 354 0.86 -29.62 -1.17
N ASP A 355 1.86 -29.67 -2.05
CA ASP A 355 2.27 -30.87 -2.78
C ASP A 355 3.22 -31.77 -1.97
N ASP A 356 3.63 -32.90 -2.55
CA ASP A 356 4.56 -33.87 -1.97
C ASP A 356 5.99 -33.33 -1.77
N LYS A 357 6.29 -32.12 -2.27
CA LYS A 357 7.53 -31.37 -2.07
C LYS A 357 7.36 -30.20 -1.08
N GLY A 358 6.17 -30.05 -0.49
CA GLY A 358 5.85 -28.98 0.45
C GLY A 358 5.59 -27.61 -0.19
N GLN A 359 5.33 -27.55 -1.50
CA GLN A 359 5.04 -26.31 -2.22
C GLN A 359 3.53 -26.11 -2.41
N PRO A 360 3.02 -24.85 -2.47
CA PRO A 360 1.62 -24.60 -2.78
C PRO A 360 1.18 -25.21 -4.12
N ILE A 361 0.07 -25.96 -4.09
CA ILE A 361 -0.54 -26.52 -5.30
C ILE A 361 -1.03 -25.40 -6.21
N LYS A 362 -0.70 -25.51 -7.50
CA LYS A 362 -1.22 -24.64 -8.57
C LYS A 362 -2.35 -25.34 -9.30
N ILE A 363 -3.31 -24.57 -9.80
CA ILE A 363 -4.42 -25.08 -10.61
C ILE A 363 -4.22 -24.59 -12.05
N ASN A 364 -4.37 -25.48 -13.04
CA ASN A 364 -4.33 -25.12 -14.45
C ASN A 364 -5.69 -24.63 -14.98
N ASP A 365 -5.73 -24.16 -16.22
CA ASP A 365 -6.96 -23.66 -16.88
C ASP A 365 -8.09 -24.69 -16.98
N SER A 366 -7.78 -25.99 -16.84
CA SER A 366 -8.74 -27.10 -16.81
C SER A 366 -9.18 -27.49 -15.38
N ASN A 367 -8.91 -26.64 -14.39
CA ASN A 367 -9.24 -26.86 -12.97
C ASN A 367 -8.60 -28.11 -12.34
N LYS A 368 -7.47 -28.57 -12.89
CA LYS A 368 -6.70 -29.71 -12.36
C LYS A 368 -5.46 -29.23 -11.59
N PRO A 369 -5.08 -29.93 -10.51
CA PRO A 369 -3.85 -29.62 -9.79
C PRO A 369 -2.61 -29.91 -10.65
N ILE A 370 -1.64 -29.00 -10.59
CA ILE A 370 -0.29 -29.17 -11.12
C ILE A 370 0.59 -29.62 -9.94
N GLY A 371 1.09 -30.85 -9.99
CA GLY A 371 1.80 -31.51 -8.89
C GLY A 371 0.96 -32.61 -8.24
N ASN A 372 1.50 -33.23 -7.18
CA ASN A 372 0.80 -34.27 -6.41
C ASN A 372 0.23 -33.65 -5.12
N PRO A 373 -1.09 -33.40 -5.04
CA PRO A 373 -1.69 -32.84 -3.84
C PRO A 373 -1.48 -33.73 -2.62
N THR A 374 -1.24 -33.11 -1.47
CA THR A 374 -1.24 -33.78 -0.17
C THR A 374 -2.39 -33.27 0.68
N GLY A 375 -2.64 -33.93 1.81
CA GLY A 375 -3.58 -33.43 2.82
C GLY A 375 -3.05 -32.28 3.67
N ASN A 376 -1.82 -31.81 3.45
CA ASN A 376 -1.26 -30.71 4.22
C ASN A 376 -1.81 -29.37 3.73
N VAL A 377 -2.41 -28.61 4.64
CA VAL A 377 -2.86 -27.24 4.39
C VAL A 377 -2.06 -26.31 5.29
N LYS A 378 -1.21 -25.49 4.67
CA LYS A 378 -0.41 -24.45 5.33
C LYS A 378 -1.21 -23.17 5.43
N TYR A 379 -1.26 -22.59 6.63
CA TYR A 379 -1.77 -21.25 6.86
C TYR A 379 -0.61 -20.31 7.22
N ASN A 380 -0.68 -19.09 6.70
CA ASN A 380 0.18 -17.98 7.09
C ASN A 380 -0.73 -16.80 7.49
N LEU A 381 -0.49 -16.25 8.68
CA LEU A 381 -1.19 -15.09 9.19
C LEU A 381 -0.19 -13.98 9.44
N VAL A 382 -0.37 -12.82 8.81
CA VAL A 382 0.37 -11.60 9.14
C VAL A 382 -0.40 -10.87 10.22
N ILE A 383 0.25 -10.59 11.35
CA ILE A 383 -0.36 -10.04 12.56
C ILE A 383 0.39 -8.76 12.94
N ASN A 384 -0.38 -7.68 13.12
CA ASN A 384 0.11 -6.36 13.54
C ASN A 384 1.38 -5.91 12.80
N PRO A 385 1.44 -5.91 11.45
CA PRO A 385 2.67 -5.67 10.70
C PRO A 385 3.37 -4.33 10.98
N LYS A 386 2.68 -3.36 11.60
CA LYS A 386 3.23 -2.06 12.00
C LYS A 386 3.78 -2.04 13.44
N GLY A 387 3.48 -3.06 14.25
CA GLY A 387 3.75 -3.05 15.69
C GLY A 387 3.05 -1.89 16.40
N GLU A 388 1.77 -1.65 16.10
CA GLU A 388 0.95 -0.66 16.82
C GLU A 388 0.57 -1.20 18.22
N ASP A 389 0.44 -0.34 19.22
CA ASP A 389 -0.29 -0.64 20.47
C ASP A 389 -1.76 -0.86 20.12
N LEU A 390 -2.22 -2.12 20.15
CA LEU A 390 -3.58 -2.47 19.75
C LEU A 390 -4.56 -2.42 20.93
N ILE A 391 -4.09 -2.65 22.16
CA ILE A 391 -4.90 -2.68 23.38
C ILE A 391 -4.35 -1.68 24.40
N LYS A 392 -5.08 -0.58 24.57
CA LYS A 392 -4.77 0.44 25.57
C LYS A 392 -4.57 -0.15 26.98
N ASN A 393 -3.37 0.02 27.54
CA ASN A 393 -2.92 -0.52 28.83
C ASN A 393 -2.85 -2.06 28.90
N GLY A 394 -2.93 -2.76 27.77
CA GLY A 394 -2.68 -4.18 27.64
C GLY A 394 -1.24 -4.44 27.24
N ASN A 395 -0.72 -5.63 27.53
CA ASN A 395 0.62 -6.04 27.11
C ASN A 395 0.60 -7.17 26.08
N GLU A 396 -0.57 -7.80 25.88
CA GLU A 396 -0.73 -8.99 25.06
C GLU A 396 -2.00 -8.92 24.22
N VAL A 397 -1.95 -9.59 23.08
CA VAL A 397 -3.12 -9.85 22.23
C VAL A 397 -3.32 -11.35 22.08
N THR A 398 -4.59 -11.74 21.95
CA THR A 398 -4.99 -13.13 21.74
C THR A 398 -5.59 -13.27 20.34
N LEU A 399 -4.98 -14.15 19.55
CA LEU A 399 -5.53 -14.60 18.28
C LEU A 399 -6.25 -15.94 18.47
N VAL A 400 -7.51 -16.00 18.05
CA VAL A 400 -8.33 -17.23 18.03
C VAL A 400 -8.59 -17.60 16.59
N ASP A 401 -8.18 -18.80 16.19
CA ASP A 401 -8.33 -19.36 14.85
C ASP A 401 -9.21 -20.62 14.91
N LYS A 402 -10.29 -20.64 14.13
CA LYS A 402 -11.29 -21.72 14.12
C LYS A 402 -11.41 -22.30 12.72
N LEU A 403 -11.16 -23.61 12.63
CA LEU A 403 -11.27 -24.35 11.38
C LEU A 403 -12.64 -25.04 11.26
N ASN A 404 -13.40 -24.69 10.23
CA ASN A 404 -14.53 -25.48 9.75
C ASN A 404 -14.06 -26.44 8.65
N SER A 405 -13.94 -27.70 9.03
CA SER A 405 -13.42 -28.81 8.24
C SER A 405 -14.50 -29.72 7.62
N GLN A 406 -15.78 -29.30 7.63
CA GLN A 406 -16.92 -30.11 7.16
C GLN A 406 -17.00 -31.49 7.87
N GLY A 407 -16.77 -31.51 9.18
CA GLY A 407 -16.83 -32.74 9.99
C GLY A 407 -15.59 -33.64 9.88
N LYS A 408 -14.53 -33.21 9.19
CA LYS A 408 -13.23 -33.89 9.21
C LYS A 408 -12.42 -33.47 10.44
N ILE A 409 -11.63 -34.37 11.00
CA ILE A 409 -10.75 -34.05 12.13
C ILE A 409 -9.32 -34.10 11.60
N PRO A 410 -8.75 -32.98 11.14
CA PRO A 410 -7.35 -32.95 10.71
C PRO A 410 -6.43 -33.07 11.92
N ARG A 411 -5.18 -33.46 11.67
CA ARG A 411 -4.14 -33.43 12.69
C ARG A 411 -3.50 -32.06 12.71
N PHE A 412 -3.27 -31.56 13.91
CA PHE A 412 -2.46 -30.38 14.15
C PHE A 412 -1.15 -30.84 14.80
N ASP A 413 -0.05 -30.75 14.06
CA ASP A 413 1.28 -31.03 14.61
C ASP A 413 1.90 -29.74 15.12
N ILE A 414 2.00 -29.61 16.45
CA ILE A 414 2.52 -28.40 17.07
C ILE A 414 3.95 -28.07 16.61
N ASP A 415 4.78 -29.05 16.25
CA ASP A 415 6.14 -28.83 15.74
C ASP A 415 6.15 -28.00 14.44
N LYS A 416 5.08 -28.06 13.65
CA LYS A 416 4.92 -27.31 12.39
C LYS A 416 4.33 -25.91 12.59
N ALA A 417 3.96 -25.53 13.81
CA ALA A 417 3.48 -24.19 14.13
C ALA A 417 4.64 -23.29 14.56
N LYS A 418 4.87 -22.18 13.88
CA LYS A 418 6.03 -21.31 14.10
C LYS A 418 5.62 -19.84 13.99
N LEU A 419 6.28 -19.00 14.77
CA LEU A 419 6.10 -17.56 14.73
C LEU A 419 7.39 -16.93 14.19
N TYR A 420 7.24 -15.92 13.34
CA TYR A 420 8.35 -15.20 12.72
C TYR A 420 8.18 -13.71 12.93
N GLU A 421 9.27 -12.96 12.95
CA GLU A 421 9.23 -11.50 12.81
C GLU A 421 8.63 -11.15 11.44
N TYR A 422 7.89 -10.05 11.38
CA TYR A 422 7.36 -9.54 10.12
C TYR A 422 8.46 -8.81 9.33
N ASP A 423 8.75 -9.29 8.13
CA ASP A 423 9.69 -8.68 7.20
C ASP A 423 9.13 -8.78 5.77
N ASP A 424 8.64 -7.66 5.24
CA ASP A 424 7.98 -7.60 3.93
C ASP A 424 8.94 -7.68 2.74
N SER A 425 10.25 -7.64 3.00
CA SER A 425 11.28 -7.89 1.99
C SER A 425 11.50 -9.38 1.73
N GLN A 426 11.05 -10.25 2.64
CA GLN A 426 11.25 -11.70 2.57
C GLN A 426 10.03 -12.43 2.00
N PRO A 427 10.24 -13.62 1.39
CA PRO A 427 9.13 -14.47 0.96
C PRO A 427 8.15 -14.76 2.11
N ASP A 428 6.85 -14.71 1.80
CA ASP A 428 5.76 -14.94 2.78
C ASP A 428 5.78 -13.96 3.98
N ASN A 429 6.50 -12.84 3.88
CA ASN A 429 6.73 -11.81 4.90
C ASN A 429 7.47 -12.31 6.16
N LYS A 430 8.26 -13.38 6.05
CA LYS A 430 8.88 -14.05 7.20
C LYS A 430 10.34 -13.63 7.40
N GLY A 431 10.60 -12.92 8.49
CA GLY A 431 11.94 -12.68 9.01
C GLY A 431 12.46 -13.83 9.87
N ARG A 432 13.18 -13.50 10.95
CA ARG A 432 13.73 -14.47 11.91
C ARG A 432 12.61 -15.22 12.65
N GLU A 433 12.83 -16.51 12.94
CA GLU A 433 11.92 -17.29 13.78
C GLU A 433 11.96 -16.77 15.23
N ILE A 434 10.80 -16.46 15.79
CA ILE A 434 10.64 -16.00 17.17
C ILE A 434 10.68 -17.21 18.09
N GLU A 435 11.42 -17.11 19.19
CA GLU A 435 11.57 -18.22 20.12
C GLU A 435 10.25 -18.59 20.81
N LYS A 436 10.04 -19.91 20.99
CA LYS A 436 8.82 -20.49 21.58
C LYS A 436 8.46 -20.00 22.99
N GLY A 437 9.40 -19.38 23.71
CA GLY A 437 9.12 -18.78 25.02
C GLY A 437 8.41 -17.44 24.97
N ARG A 438 8.33 -16.79 23.79
CA ARG A 438 7.80 -15.43 23.61
C ARG A 438 6.34 -15.38 23.22
N TYR A 439 5.72 -16.53 23.00
CA TYR A 439 4.34 -16.67 22.61
C TYR A 439 3.82 -17.98 23.18
N LYS A 440 2.49 -18.12 23.27
CA LYS A 440 1.86 -19.34 23.73
C LYS A 440 0.90 -19.86 22.71
N ILE A 441 0.85 -21.17 22.56
CA ILE A 441 -0.13 -21.84 21.72
C ILE A 441 -0.97 -22.77 22.58
N THR A 442 -2.28 -22.76 22.36
CA THR A 442 -3.16 -23.85 22.80
C THR A 442 -4.03 -24.32 21.64
N PHE A 443 -4.41 -25.60 21.67
CA PHE A 443 -5.27 -26.20 20.66
C PHE A 443 -6.36 -27.01 21.34
N ASP A 444 -7.61 -26.76 20.94
CA ASP A 444 -8.77 -27.56 21.26
C ASP A 444 -9.11 -28.44 20.06
N GLU A 445 -8.85 -29.74 20.18
CA GLU A 445 -9.03 -30.73 19.11
C GLU A 445 -10.52 -30.95 18.76
N LYS A 446 -11.44 -30.75 19.72
CA LYS A 446 -12.88 -30.99 19.51
C LYS A 446 -13.51 -29.83 18.76
N GLU A 447 -13.15 -28.61 19.16
CA GLU A 447 -13.65 -27.37 18.53
C GLU A 447 -12.82 -26.94 17.33
N LEU A 448 -11.69 -27.62 17.05
CA LEU A 448 -10.68 -27.23 16.06
C LEU A 448 -10.29 -25.76 16.19
N LYS A 449 -10.04 -25.36 17.45
CA LYS A 449 -9.75 -23.98 17.86
C LYS A 449 -8.30 -23.87 18.30
N LEU A 450 -7.52 -23.16 17.49
CA LEU A 450 -6.15 -22.77 17.79
C LEU A 450 -6.16 -21.39 18.44
N THR A 451 -5.44 -21.22 19.56
CA THR A 451 -5.30 -19.94 20.24
C THR A 451 -3.83 -19.61 20.38
N LEU A 452 -3.44 -18.43 19.90
CA LEU A 452 -2.11 -17.87 19.98
C LEU A 452 -2.15 -16.62 20.88
N ILE A 453 -1.25 -16.53 21.85
CA ILE A 453 -1.05 -15.34 22.68
C ILE A 453 0.33 -14.79 22.41
N ILE A 454 0.42 -13.51 22.08
CA ILE A 454 1.65 -12.77 21.74
C ILE A 454 1.66 -11.40 22.42
N PRO A 455 2.82 -10.75 22.58
CA PRO A 455 2.90 -9.35 22.99
C PRO A 455 2.09 -8.44 22.04
N ASP A 456 1.49 -7.38 22.58
CA ASP A 456 0.56 -6.50 21.85
C ASP A 456 1.20 -5.83 20.61
N GLU A 457 2.33 -5.15 20.82
CA GLU A 457 3.05 -4.42 19.77
C GLU A 457 3.92 -5.31 18.86
N LEU A 458 3.79 -6.64 18.95
CA LEU A 458 4.61 -7.55 18.16
C LEU A 458 4.13 -7.66 16.71
N ALA A 459 4.92 -7.12 15.78
CA ALA A 459 4.78 -7.38 14.35
C ALA A 459 5.31 -8.77 13.99
N CYS A 460 4.43 -9.67 13.54
CA CYS A 460 4.80 -11.06 13.33
C CYS A 460 4.02 -11.79 12.23
N VAL A 461 4.53 -12.95 11.85
CA VAL A 461 3.90 -13.90 10.95
C VAL A 461 3.75 -15.26 11.64
N PHE A 462 2.52 -15.75 11.76
CA PHE A 462 2.22 -17.06 12.32
C PHE A 462 1.95 -18.08 11.21
N GLU A 463 2.78 -19.12 11.15
CA GLU A 463 2.67 -20.22 10.19
C GLU A 463 2.32 -21.52 10.91
N TYR A 464 1.36 -22.28 10.37
CA TYR A 464 1.06 -23.62 10.87
C TYR A 464 0.42 -24.50 9.80
N ILE A 465 0.36 -25.81 10.04
CA ILE A 465 -0.14 -26.80 9.09
C ILE A 465 -1.18 -27.70 9.74
N TYR A 466 -2.32 -27.87 9.06
CA TYR A 466 -3.27 -28.96 9.31
C TYR A 466 -3.02 -30.10 8.32
N GLU A 467 -3.03 -31.33 8.80
CA GLU A 467 -2.88 -32.54 7.97
C GLU A 467 -4.23 -33.28 7.90
N PHE A 468 -4.84 -33.27 6.72
CA PHE A 468 -6.04 -34.02 6.41
C PHE A 468 -5.70 -35.42 5.91
N THR A 469 -6.45 -36.42 6.36
CA THR A 469 -6.39 -37.78 5.80
C THR A 469 -7.78 -38.18 5.33
N ASN A 470 -7.87 -38.97 4.25
CA ASN A 470 -9.11 -39.52 3.72
C ASN A 470 -10.22 -38.47 3.48
N PHE A 471 -9.95 -37.50 2.60
CA PHE A 471 -10.91 -36.50 2.14
C PHE A 471 -11.31 -36.76 0.67
N ALA A 472 -12.49 -36.29 0.28
CA ALA A 472 -12.92 -36.34 -1.11
C ALA A 472 -12.28 -35.20 -1.90
N ASP A 473 -12.10 -35.37 -3.21
CA ASP A 473 -11.71 -34.26 -4.09
C ASP A 473 -12.72 -33.10 -3.95
N SER A 474 -12.21 -31.88 -4.07
CA SER A 474 -12.99 -30.64 -3.92
C SER A 474 -13.56 -30.41 -2.51
N LEU A 475 -12.94 -30.97 -1.45
CA LEU A 475 -13.31 -30.65 -0.07
C LEU A 475 -13.02 -29.17 0.21
N THR A 476 -14.07 -28.39 0.47
CA THR A 476 -13.94 -26.98 0.87
C THR A 476 -13.83 -26.86 2.38
N ILE A 477 -12.75 -26.27 2.87
CA ILE A 477 -12.57 -25.92 4.28
C ILE A 477 -12.53 -24.40 4.43
N LYS A 478 -13.00 -23.92 5.59
CA LYS A 478 -12.98 -22.49 5.94
C LYS A 478 -12.20 -22.33 7.23
N ASN A 479 -11.29 -21.39 7.27
CA ASN A 479 -10.53 -21.09 8.47
C ASN A 479 -10.61 -19.60 8.79
N GLU A 480 -11.01 -19.27 10.00
CA GLU A 480 -11.31 -17.91 10.45
C GLU A 480 -10.49 -17.55 11.68
N ALA A 481 -9.73 -16.46 11.58
CA ALA A 481 -8.92 -15.90 12.64
C ALA A 481 -9.49 -14.58 13.14
N GLU A 482 -9.48 -14.38 14.46
CA GLU A 482 -9.90 -13.16 15.15
C GLU A 482 -8.80 -12.74 16.13
N LEU A 483 -8.39 -11.47 16.08
CA LEU A 483 -7.35 -10.88 16.94
C LEU A 483 -8.01 -9.95 17.95
N SER A 484 -8.22 -10.41 19.19
CA SER A 484 -8.75 -9.64 20.32
C SER A 484 -10.00 -8.78 20.03
N GLY A 485 -10.86 -9.16 19.07
CA GLY A 485 -11.99 -8.34 18.61
C GLY A 485 -11.63 -7.09 17.80
N ILE A 486 -10.36 -6.91 17.45
CA ILE A 486 -9.78 -5.76 16.75
C ILE A 486 -9.82 -5.95 15.24
N ALA A 487 -9.49 -7.15 14.79
CA ALA A 487 -9.45 -7.52 13.39
C ALA A 487 -9.83 -9.00 13.22
N SER A 488 -10.37 -9.33 12.05
CA SER A 488 -10.68 -10.70 11.67
C SER A 488 -10.26 -10.94 10.23
N SER A 489 -9.76 -12.14 9.93
CA SER A 489 -9.45 -12.56 8.56
C SER A 489 -9.87 -14.00 8.35
N LYS A 490 -10.40 -14.30 7.16
CA LYS A 490 -10.87 -15.63 6.79
C LYS A 490 -10.26 -16.09 5.49
N ASP A 491 -10.02 -17.38 5.40
CA ASP A 491 -9.55 -18.04 4.18
C ASP A 491 -10.47 -19.22 3.85
N THR A 492 -10.68 -19.47 2.56
CA THR A 492 -11.38 -20.66 2.07
C THR A 492 -10.43 -21.42 1.16
N THR A 493 -10.13 -22.66 1.54
CA THR A 493 -9.24 -23.54 0.77
C THR A 493 -10.06 -24.69 0.19
N ILE A 494 -9.87 -24.98 -1.10
CA ILE A 494 -10.46 -26.15 -1.75
C ILE A 494 -9.36 -27.20 -1.91
N LEU A 495 -9.48 -28.31 -1.19
CA LEU A 495 -8.52 -29.40 -1.25
C LEU A 495 -8.80 -30.26 -2.49
N ARG A 496 -7.74 -30.53 -3.24
CA ARG A 496 -7.74 -31.46 -4.37
C ARG A 496 -7.19 -32.81 -3.97
N ASP A 497 -7.78 -33.87 -4.51
CA ASP A 497 -7.28 -35.23 -4.35
C ASP A 497 -6.97 -35.84 -5.71
N ASN A 498 -5.83 -36.53 -5.82
CA ASN A 498 -5.49 -37.32 -6.99
C ASN A 498 -5.79 -38.77 -6.66
N GLN A 499 -6.91 -39.31 -7.13
CA GLN A 499 -7.29 -40.72 -6.94
C GLN A 499 -6.26 -41.73 -7.48
N SER A 500 -5.22 -41.26 -8.20
CA SER A 500 -4.17 -42.06 -8.82
C SER A 500 -2.79 -41.94 -8.15
N SER A 501 -2.62 -41.08 -7.14
CA SER A 501 -1.36 -41.02 -6.38
C SER A 501 -1.46 -41.87 -5.13
N ALA A 502 -0.65 -42.93 -5.05
CA ALA A 502 -0.44 -43.68 -3.82
C ALA A 502 0.34 -42.79 -2.83
N THR A 503 -0.37 -41.92 -2.12
CA THR A 503 0.26 -41.07 -1.12
C THR A 503 0.71 -41.97 0.02
N VAL A 504 2.03 -42.07 0.23
CA VAL A 504 2.60 -42.71 1.42
C VAL A 504 2.18 -41.88 2.62
N THR A 505 1.02 -42.20 3.19
CA THR A 505 0.61 -41.65 4.47
C THR A 505 1.52 -42.29 5.49
N VAL A 506 2.41 -41.50 6.11
CA VAL A 506 3.14 -41.96 7.29
C VAL A 506 2.09 -42.28 8.34
N LYS A 507 1.87 -43.57 8.57
CA LYS A 507 0.95 -44.01 9.61
C LYS A 507 1.69 -43.93 10.92
N GLU A 508 1.44 -42.89 11.70
CA GLU A 508 2.14 -42.64 12.96
C GLU A 508 1.15 -42.21 14.04
N ILE A 509 1.36 -42.72 15.26
CA ILE A 509 0.78 -42.13 16.47
C ILE A 509 1.86 -41.33 17.17
N LYS A 510 1.57 -40.07 17.48
CA LYS A 510 2.45 -39.17 18.24
C LYS A 510 1.72 -38.68 19.50
N ILE A 511 2.35 -38.83 20.65
CA ILE A 511 1.80 -38.39 21.94
C ILE A 511 2.76 -37.38 22.54
N TYR A 512 2.36 -36.11 22.55
CA TYR A 512 3.12 -35.04 23.19
C TYR A 512 2.82 -34.98 24.68
N LYS A 513 3.86 -34.69 25.47
CA LYS A 513 3.72 -34.30 26.88
C LYS A 513 4.06 -32.84 27.05
N VAL A 514 3.07 -32.03 27.43
CA VAL A 514 3.15 -30.57 27.37
C VAL A 514 2.58 -29.88 28.61
N ASP A 515 2.84 -28.59 28.73
CA ASP A 515 2.16 -27.67 29.65
C ASP A 515 0.70 -27.46 29.24
N SER A 516 -0.22 -27.39 30.20
CA SER A 516 -1.64 -27.25 29.93
C SER A 516 -2.05 -25.91 29.32
N LYS A 517 -1.28 -24.85 29.59
CA LYS A 517 -1.51 -23.47 29.13
C LYS A 517 -0.66 -23.09 27.93
N ASP A 518 0.33 -23.91 27.57
CA ASP A 518 1.16 -23.72 26.38
C ASP A 518 1.67 -25.06 25.82
N ILE A 519 1.07 -25.50 24.72
CA ILE A 519 1.42 -26.77 24.09
C ILE A 519 2.77 -26.74 23.36
N LYS A 520 3.42 -25.57 23.24
CA LYS A 520 4.83 -25.45 22.79
C LYS A 520 5.85 -25.73 23.88
N LYS A 521 5.42 -25.76 25.15
CA LYS A 521 6.27 -26.07 26.29
C LYS A 521 6.23 -27.57 26.59
N PHE A 522 7.25 -28.27 26.11
CA PHE A 522 7.40 -29.71 26.30
C PHE A 522 7.94 -30.06 27.68
N LEU A 523 7.57 -31.24 28.18
CA LEU A 523 7.92 -31.73 29.52
C LEU A 523 8.76 -33.02 29.46
N PRO A 524 10.01 -32.93 28.96
CA PRO A 524 10.92 -34.07 28.93
C PRO A 524 11.23 -34.59 30.34
N GLY A 525 11.61 -35.85 30.45
CA GLY A 525 11.86 -36.53 31.72
C GLY A 525 10.62 -37.05 32.44
N THR A 526 9.41 -36.64 32.04
CA THR A 526 8.16 -37.21 32.57
C THR A 526 8.13 -38.72 32.32
N LYS A 527 7.72 -39.51 33.33
CA LYS A 527 7.69 -40.97 33.23
C LYS A 527 6.28 -41.53 33.21
N PHE A 528 6.05 -42.47 32.29
CA PHE A 528 4.78 -43.17 32.13
C PHE A 528 4.96 -44.68 32.16
N LYS A 529 3.91 -45.37 32.60
CA LYS A 529 3.69 -46.80 32.37
C LYS A 529 2.62 -46.95 31.29
N LEU A 530 2.90 -47.70 30.23
CA LEU A 530 1.93 -48.06 29.20
C LEU A 530 1.38 -49.45 29.48
N GLU A 531 0.06 -49.58 29.55
CA GLU A 531 -0.62 -50.86 29.74
C GLU A 531 -1.71 -51.05 28.71
N LYS A 532 -1.87 -52.28 28.23
CA LYS A 532 -3.00 -52.70 27.39
C LYS A 532 -4.00 -53.51 28.20
N PHE A 533 -5.27 -53.37 27.84
CA PHE A 533 -6.34 -54.14 28.41
C PHE A 533 -6.42 -55.53 27.75
N ASP A 534 -6.35 -56.60 28.54
CA ASP A 534 -6.52 -57.99 28.08
C ASP A 534 -7.98 -58.40 28.19
N SER A 535 -8.65 -58.44 27.04
CA SER A 535 -10.05 -58.82 26.91
C SER A 535 -10.35 -60.32 27.14
N SER A 536 -9.39 -61.13 27.62
CA SER A 536 -9.56 -62.51 28.15
C SER A 536 -9.65 -62.66 29.70
N LYS A 537 -9.11 -61.72 30.50
CA LYS A 537 -9.20 -61.64 31.99
C LYS A 537 -10.35 -60.82 32.65
N TRP A 538 -11.63 -61.00 32.31
CA TRP A 538 -12.67 -59.95 32.53
C TRP A 538 -13.26 -59.94 33.90
N ASN A 539 -13.27 -61.14 34.45
CA ASN A 539 -13.67 -61.47 35.78
C ASN A 539 -12.63 -61.04 36.83
N ASP A 540 -11.47 -60.50 36.42
CA ASP A 540 -10.41 -60.03 37.31
C ASP A 540 -9.73 -58.75 36.75
N LEU A 541 -10.38 -57.61 36.98
CA LEU A 541 -9.90 -56.30 36.54
C LEU A 541 -8.52 -55.92 37.10
N SER A 542 -8.13 -56.48 38.26
CA SER A 542 -6.83 -56.21 38.87
C SER A 542 -5.68 -56.78 38.05
N ASN A 543 -5.94 -57.86 37.30
CA ASN A 543 -4.97 -58.53 36.42
C ASN A 543 -5.28 -58.35 34.92
N ALA A 544 -6.27 -57.52 34.56
CA ALA A 544 -6.68 -57.28 33.18
C ALA A 544 -5.80 -56.26 32.44
N TRP A 545 -4.81 -55.65 33.12
CA TRP A 545 -3.88 -54.69 32.53
C TRP A 545 -2.48 -55.29 32.45
N HIS A 546 -1.90 -55.28 31.24
CA HIS A 546 -0.56 -55.80 31.00
C HIS A 546 0.36 -54.72 30.47
N ILE A 547 1.59 -54.69 31.00
CA ILE A 547 2.64 -53.77 30.57
C ILE A 547 2.93 -53.99 29.09
N VAL A 548 3.02 -52.89 28.35
CA VAL A 548 3.49 -52.87 26.96
C VAL A 548 4.82 -52.14 26.94
N LYS A 549 5.85 -52.87 26.53
CA LYS A 549 7.19 -52.30 26.42
C LYS A 549 7.27 -51.25 25.34
N TYR A 550 7.95 -50.15 25.62
CA TYR A 550 8.33 -49.15 24.64
C TYR A 550 9.85 -49.13 24.52
N LYS A 551 10.38 -49.45 23.33
CA LYS A 551 11.83 -49.59 23.09
C LYS A 551 12.51 -50.45 24.17
N ASP A 552 11.94 -51.63 24.42
CA ASP A 552 12.39 -52.64 25.38
C ASP A 552 12.31 -52.28 26.88
N SER A 553 11.76 -51.11 27.22
CA SER A 553 11.55 -50.66 28.61
C SER A 553 10.10 -50.82 29.06
N ASP A 554 9.90 -51.19 30.33
CA ASP A 554 8.58 -51.22 30.99
C ASP A 554 8.11 -49.80 31.41
N GLU A 555 9.04 -48.84 31.48
CA GLU A 555 8.79 -47.43 31.75
C GLU A 555 9.18 -46.56 30.56
N ILE A 556 8.33 -45.59 30.25
CA ILE A 556 8.52 -44.62 29.18
C ILE A 556 9.00 -43.32 29.80
N THR A 557 10.20 -42.87 29.46
CA THR A 557 10.65 -41.50 29.76
C THR A 557 10.44 -40.63 28.54
N ILE A 558 9.74 -39.50 28.68
CA ILE A 558 9.55 -38.54 27.59
C ILE A 558 10.92 -37.97 27.21
N PRO A 559 11.34 -38.08 25.94
CA PRO A 559 12.63 -37.54 25.47
C PRO A 559 12.59 -36.02 25.33
N ASP A 560 13.74 -35.40 25.04
CA ASP A 560 13.87 -33.95 24.81
C ASP A 560 13.02 -33.42 23.65
N SER A 561 12.63 -34.29 22.71
CA SER A 561 11.67 -33.93 21.65
C SER A 561 10.25 -33.69 22.18
N GLY A 562 9.95 -34.05 23.44
CA GLY A 562 8.68 -33.78 24.10
C GLY A 562 7.56 -34.79 23.79
N TYR A 563 7.83 -35.78 22.93
CA TYR A 563 6.83 -36.75 22.53
C TYR A 563 7.38 -38.17 22.42
N ILE A 564 6.47 -39.12 22.48
CA ILE A 564 6.69 -40.52 22.08
C ILE A 564 5.91 -40.81 20.81
N SER A 565 6.43 -41.69 19.97
CA SER A 565 5.72 -42.10 18.77
C SER A 565 5.87 -43.58 18.43
N TRP A 566 4.89 -44.06 17.66
CA TRP A 566 4.84 -45.40 17.08
C TRP A 566 4.64 -45.28 15.57
N SER A 567 5.57 -45.88 14.82
CA SER A 567 5.35 -46.15 13.40
C SER A 567 4.39 -47.32 13.26
N LEU A 568 3.26 -47.09 12.59
CA LEU A 568 2.26 -48.09 12.30
C LEU A 568 2.53 -48.81 10.96
N SER A 569 3.57 -48.37 10.24
CA SER A 569 4.02 -48.95 8.98
C SER A 569 5.17 -49.93 9.26
N GLY A 570 4.84 -51.20 9.53
CA GLY A 570 5.83 -52.26 9.79
C GLY A 570 5.22 -53.56 10.29
N ALA A 571 6.01 -54.65 10.33
CA ALA A 571 5.55 -55.96 10.79
C ALA A 571 5.24 -56.01 12.31
N ASN A 572 5.80 -55.09 13.09
CA ASN A 572 5.54 -54.95 14.52
C ASN A 572 5.38 -53.47 14.90
N PRO A 573 4.16 -52.90 14.81
CA PRO A 573 3.91 -51.48 15.07
C PRO A 573 4.00 -51.10 16.56
N GLY A 574 4.27 -52.06 17.46
CA GLY A 574 4.36 -51.82 18.91
C GLY A 574 3.02 -51.56 19.61
N LEU A 575 1.93 -51.43 18.85
CA LEU A 575 0.55 -51.32 19.32
C LEU A 575 -0.35 -52.28 18.54
N GLU A 576 -1.40 -52.76 19.17
CA GLU A 576 -2.44 -53.60 18.56
C GLU A 576 -3.67 -52.74 18.28
N ALA A 577 -4.25 -52.90 17.09
CA ALA A 577 -5.46 -52.17 16.74
C ALA A 577 -6.68 -52.71 17.48
N ASP A 578 -7.63 -51.83 17.80
CA ASP A 578 -8.85 -52.09 18.58
C ASP A 578 -8.59 -52.64 19.99
N VAL A 579 -7.47 -52.22 20.60
CA VAL A 579 -7.11 -52.50 21.99
C VAL A 579 -7.15 -51.21 22.80
N LEU A 580 -7.72 -51.26 24.00
CA LEU A 580 -7.71 -50.17 24.95
C LEU A 580 -6.36 -50.10 25.67
N TYR A 581 -5.71 -48.95 25.54
CA TYR A 581 -4.49 -48.62 26.24
C TYR A 581 -4.74 -47.60 27.33
N ARG A 582 -3.92 -47.64 28.38
CA ARG A 582 -3.82 -46.57 29.37
C ARG A 582 -2.36 -46.16 29.59
N LEU A 583 -2.13 -44.86 29.70
CA LEU A 583 -0.86 -44.26 30.12
C LEU A 583 -1.03 -43.72 31.53
N THR A 584 -0.28 -44.30 32.47
CA THR A 584 -0.28 -43.87 33.88
C THR A 584 1.00 -43.11 34.17
N GLU A 585 0.89 -41.85 34.58
CA GLU A 585 2.05 -41.07 35.02
C GLU A 585 2.62 -41.63 36.32
N ILE A 586 3.94 -41.80 36.42
CA ILE A 586 4.59 -42.47 37.54
C ILE A 586 4.88 -41.48 38.68
N GLU A 587 5.43 -40.31 38.36
CA GLU A 587 5.83 -39.28 39.33
C GLU A 587 5.59 -37.87 38.77
N SER A 588 5.46 -36.87 39.66
CA SER A 588 5.38 -35.48 39.23
C SER A 588 6.73 -35.00 38.69
N LEU A 589 6.73 -34.35 37.53
CA LEU A 589 7.86 -33.54 37.08
C LEU A 589 8.00 -32.29 37.97
N ASP A 590 9.23 -31.84 38.23
CA ASP A 590 9.46 -30.66 39.06
C ASP A 590 8.69 -29.43 38.54
N GLY A 591 7.96 -28.77 39.45
CA GLY A 591 7.12 -27.62 39.12
C GLY A 591 5.84 -27.95 38.36
N TYR A 592 5.48 -29.21 38.18
CA TYR A 592 4.24 -29.63 37.53
C TYR A 592 3.38 -30.51 38.43
N THR A 593 2.07 -30.43 38.27
CA THR A 593 1.15 -31.41 38.85
C THR A 593 1.37 -32.78 38.19
N LYS A 594 1.08 -33.85 38.94
CA LYS A 594 0.96 -35.21 38.40
C LYS A 594 -0.51 -35.48 38.07
N LEU A 595 -0.77 -36.17 36.96
CA LEU A 595 -2.08 -36.73 36.65
C LEU A 595 -2.50 -37.73 37.73
N THR A 596 -3.70 -37.53 38.27
CA THR A 596 -4.29 -38.45 39.25
C THR A 596 -4.96 -39.64 38.60
N GLU A 597 -5.36 -39.50 37.34
CA GLU A 597 -6.03 -40.53 36.53
C GLU A 597 -5.21 -40.86 35.27
N PRO A 598 -5.22 -42.11 34.80
CA PRO A 598 -4.54 -42.48 33.56
C PRO A 598 -5.25 -41.91 32.32
N VAL A 599 -4.48 -41.72 31.26
CA VAL A 599 -4.99 -41.30 29.94
C VAL A 599 -5.29 -42.53 29.09
N TYR A 600 -6.48 -42.61 28.50
CA TYR A 600 -6.93 -43.76 27.73
C TYR A 600 -6.97 -43.48 26.23
N PHE A 601 -6.54 -44.46 25.42
CA PHE A 601 -6.65 -44.35 23.96
C PHE A 601 -6.86 -45.70 23.29
N ILE A 602 -7.45 -45.65 22.09
CA ILE A 602 -7.62 -46.80 21.19
C ILE A 602 -7.09 -46.41 19.81
N TRP A 603 -6.18 -47.21 19.25
CA TRP A 603 -5.82 -47.15 17.84
C TRP A 603 -6.77 -48.01 17.03
N MET A 604 -7.54 -47.41 16.13
CA MET A 604 -8.61 -48.12 15.42
C MET A 604 -8.08 -48.94 14.23
N LYS A 605 -8.62 -50.15 14.07
CA LYS A 605 -8.37 -50.98 12.89
C LYS A 605 -9.00 -50.36 11.64
N ALA A 606 -8.40 -50.61 10.48
CA ALA A 606 -8.95 -50.18 9.20
C ALA A 606 -10.42 -50.64 9.03
N GLY A 607 -11.28 -49.73 8.60
CA GLY A 607 -12.72 -49.97 8.44
C GLY A 607 -13.55 -49.92 9.73
N SER A 608 -12.95 -49.59 10.88
CA SER A 608 -13.64 -49.52 12.17
C SER A 608 -14.07 -48.11 12.52
N ASP A 609 -15.10 -48.02 13.35
CA ASP A 609 -15.57 -46.80 14.00
C ASP A 609 -15.33 -46.85 15.51
N GLU A 610 -15.52 -45.72 16.20
CA GLU A 610 -15.27 -45.59 17.64
C GLU A 610 -16.13 -46.56 18.45
N TYR A 611 -17.35 -46.85 17.97
CA TYR A 611 -18.25 -47.80 18.61
C TYR A 611 -17.66 -49.22 18.54
N SER A 612 -17.42 -49.74 17.35
CA SER A 612 -16.94 -51.11 17.13
C SER A 612 -15.53 -51.33 17.69
N SER A 613 -14.64 -50.33 17.62
CA SER A 613 -13.31 -50.40 18.24
C SER A 613 -13.41 -50.46 19.76
N TYR A 614 -14.24 -49.60 20.38
CA TYR A 614 -14.50 -49.66 21.82
C TYR A 614 -15.08 -51.02 22.25
N HIS A 615 -16.12 -51.52 21.56
CA HIS A 615 -16.76 -52.80 21.92
C HIS A 615 -15.83 -54.00 21.75
N ARG A 616 -14.93 -53.99 20.76
CA ARG A 616 -13.92 -55.04 20.62
C ARG A 616 -12.90 -55.02 21.76
N SER A 617 -12.54 -53.84 22.24
CA SER A 617 -11.76 -53.68 23.48
C SER A 617 -12.57 -54.04 24.73
N ASP A 618 -13.91 -53.86 24.68
CA ASP A 618 -14.87 -53.92 25.79
C ASP A 618 -15.86 -55.10 25.75
N ASN A 619 -15.42 -56.32 25.45
CA ASN A 619 -16.33 -57.48 25.42
C ASN A 619 -16.80 -57.96 26.84
N ARG A 620 -17.06 -57.06 27.82
CA ARG A 620 -17.10 -57.37 29.27
C ARG A 620 -18.01 -56.46 30.13
N PRO A 621 -18.49 -56.91 31.31
CA PRO A 621 -19.48 -56.17 32.09
C PRO A 621 -18.99 -55.01 33.01
N ASP A 622 -17.70 -54.79 33.27
CA ASP A 622 -17.23 -53.75 34.26
C ASP A 622 -16.20 -52.74 33.71
N LEU A 623 -16.21 -52.52 32.39
CA LEU A 623 -15.46 -51.43 31.75
C LEU A 623 -16.22 -50.09 31.77
N SER A 624 -17.46 -50.09 32.30
CA SER A 624 -18.29 -48.91 32.59
C SER A 624 -17.63 -47.88 33.52
N LYS A 625 -16.54 -48.27 34.22
CA LYS A 625 -15.69 -47.39 35.03
C LYS A 625 -14.72 -46.54 34.20
N VAL A 626 -14.44 -46.94 32.96
CA VAL A 626 -13.72 -46.10 32.00
C VAL A 626 -14.78 -45.31 31.23
N ASP A 627 -14.89 -44.03 31.56
CA ASP A 627 -15.76 -43.13 30.82
C ASP A 627 -15.32 -43.08 29.34
N LYS A 628 -16.17 -43.60 28.44
CA LYS A 628 -15.93 -43.59 26.99
C LYS A 628 -15.63 -42.17 26.48
N GLY A 629 -16.21 -41.13 27.09
CA GLY A 629 -15.94 -39.73 26.77
C GLY A 629 -14.50 -39.28 27.06
N LYS A 630 -13.74 -40.04 27.85
CA LYS A 630 -12.32 -39.81 28.17
C LYS A 630 -11.35 -40.62 27.30
N ILE A 631 -11.84 -41.46 26.39
CA ILE A 631 -10.99 -42.27 25.51
C ILE A 631 -10.71 -41.49 24.22
N SER A 632 -9.43 -41.32 23.90
CA SER A 632 -9.01 -40.78 22.60
C SER A 632 -9.01 -41.89 21.54
N PHE A 633 -9.78 -41.70 20.46
CA PHE A 633 -9.84 -42.63 19.33
C PHE A 633 -8.95 -42.17 18.18
N LEU A 634 -7.84 -42.87 17.97
CA LEU A 634 -6.87 -42.58 16.90
C LEU A 634 -7.23 -43.38 15.66
N LYS A 635 -7.29 -42.72 14.48
CA LYS A 635 -7.67 -43.37 13.21
C LYS A 635 -6.65 -44.44 12.82
N ASN A 636 -7.02 -45.33 11.89
CA ASN A 636 -6.08 -46.35 11.39
C ASN A 636 -4.81 -45.75 10.77
N SER A 637 -4.92 -44.56 10.17
CA SER A 637 -3.79 -43.79 9.68
C SER A 637 -2.89 -43.25 10.80
N GLY A 638 -3.26 -43.40 12.08
CA GLY A 638 -2.59 -42.81 13.25
C GLY A 638 -3.25 -41.52 13.75
N GLY A 639 -2.53 -40.73 14.54
CA GLY A 639 -3.04 -39.48 15.10
C GLY A 639 -2.06 -38.81 16.06
N ILE A 640 -2.36 -37.55 16.42
CA ILE A 640 -1.59 -36.78 17.40
C ILE A 640 -2.48 -36.58 18.62
N MET A 641 -1.91 -36.71 19.82
CA MET A 641 -2.58 -36.38 21.07
C MET A 641 -1.65 -35.64 22.02
N TYR A 642 -2.24 -34.89 22.95
CA TYR A 642 -1.54 -34.07 23.92
C TYR A 642 -1.91 -34.45 25.36
N ILE A 643 -0.92 -34.86 26.14
CA ILE A 643 -1.05 -35.09 27.58
C ILE A 643 -0.53 -33.85 28.31
N LYS A 644 -1.38 -33.21 29.10
CA LYS A 644 -1.16 -31.88 29.69
C LYS A 644 -1.00 -31.97 31.20
N ASN A 645 0.00 -31.29 31.79
CA ASN A 645 0.07 -31.04 33.23
C ASN A 645 0.04 -29.53 33.52
N ASP A 646 -0.47 -29.16 34.68
CA ASP A 646 -0.49 -27.78 35.13
C ASP A 646 0.83 -27.42 35.80
N TYR A 647 1.40 -26.27 35.42
CA TYR A 647 2.53 -25.70 36.14
C TYR A 647 2.10 -25.23 37.53
N THR A 648 2.96 -25.38 38.54
CA THR A 648 2.65 -25.08 39.95
C THR A 648 3.49 -23.96 40.53
N LYS A 649 4.41 -23.39 39.74
CA LYS A 649 5.31 -22.31 40.15
C LYS A 649 4.94 -21.01 39.44
N ILE A 650 5.38 -19.89 40.00
CA ILE A 650 5.56 -18.65 39.23
C ILE A 650 7.04 -18.60 38.91
N ARG A 651 7.38 -18.64 37.62
CA ARG A 651 8.74 -18.45 37.14
C ARG A 651 8.85 -17.09 36.49
N VAL A 652 9.95 -16.39 36.74
CA VAL A 652 10.29 -15.17 36.00
C VAL A 652 11.50 -15.45 35.13
N ASN A 653 11.45 -14.96 33.89
CA ASN A 653 12.58 -14.93 32.97
C ASN A 653 12.78 -13.49 32.54
N LYS A 654 14.02 -13.01 32.52
CA LYS A 654 14.35 -11.69 31.99
C LYS A 654 15.14 -11.78 30.69
N PHE A 655 14.74 -10.97 29.74
CA PHE A 655 15.35 -10.80 28.43
C PHE A 655 15.78 -9.34 28.24
N TRP A 656 16.77 -9.12 27.37
CA TRP A 656 17.34 -7.81 27.10
C TRP A 656 17.32 -7.52 25.61
N GLN A 657 16.92 -6.31 25.23
CA GLN A 657 16.76 -5.91 23.85
C GLN A 657 17.49 -4.60 23.52
N ASP A 658 17.85 -4.44 22.25
CA ASP A 658 18.33 -3.19 21.67
C ASP A 658 17.20 -2.21 21.34
N ASP A 659 17.56 -1.03 20.82
CA ASP A 659 16.66 0.07 20.47
C ASP A 659 15.62 -0.34 19.40
N ASP A 660 15.93 -1.37 18.59
CA ASP A 660 15.03 -1.93 17.56
C ASP A 660 14.09 -3.01 18.14
N GLY A 661 14.27 -3.40 19.40
CA GLY A 661 13.49 -4.45 20.06
C GLY A 661 13.97 -5.87 19.68
N LEU A 662 15.18 -5.99 19.13
CA LEU A 662 15.82 -7.28 18.90
C LEU A 662 16.56 -7.68 20.17
N GLU A 663 16.50 -8.98 20.48
CA GLU A 663 17.15 -9.51 21.67
C GLU A 663 18.67 -9.53 21.52
N TYR A 664 19.39 -9.15 22.57
CA TYR A 664 20.85 -9.25 22.58
C TYR A 664 21.29 -10.70 22.45
N GLU A 665 22.25 -10.95 21.56
CA GLU A 665 22.99 -12.21 21.61
C GLU A 665 23.75 -12.34 22.94
N ASN A 666 24.01 -13.58 23.38
CA ASN A 666 24.55 -13.89 24.72
C ASN A 666 25.78 -13.05 25.14
N GLU A 667 26.60 -12.63 24.19
CA GLU A 667 27.80 -11.83 24.41
C GLU A 667 27.50 -10.35 24.74
N ASN A 668 26.36 -9.83 24.27
CA ASN A 668 25.93 -8.45 24.38
C ASN A 668 24.96 -8.21 25.55
N ILE A 669 24.54 -9.27 26.26
CA ILE A 669 23.67 -9.14 27.43
C ILE A 669 24.38 -8.32 28.52
N PRO A 670 23.79 -7.20 28.99
CA PRO A 670 24.41 -6.37 30.01
C PRO A 670 24.54 -7.15 31.33
N ASN A 671 25.62 -6.90 32.06
CA ASN A 671 25.87 -7.53 33.36
C ASN A 671 25.30 -6.65 34.48
N ILE A 672 23.97 -6.61 34.59
CA ILE A 672 23.24 -5.77 35.54
C ILE A 672 22.46 -6.68 36.50
N GLU A 673 22.60 -6.45 37.80
CA GLU A 673 21.76 -7.11 38.79
C GLU A 673 20.35 -6.49 38.79
N VAL A 674 19.32 -7.33 38.68
CA VAL A 674 17.93 -6.86 38.60
C VAL A 674 17.13 -7.44 39.74
N ARG A 675 16.41 -6.56 40.46
CA ARG A 675 15.49 -6.97 41.52
C ARG A 675 14.06 -7.04 40.98
N VAL A 676 13.37 -8.11 41.34
CA VAL A 676 11.95 -8.30 41.03
C VAL A 676 11.15 -8.60 42.30
N ASP A 677 9.94 -8.04 42.39
CA ASP A 677 9.03 -8.19 43.51
C ASP A 677 7.75 -8.92 43.08
N LEU A 678 7.29 -9.87 43.90
CA LEU A 678 6.05 -10.60 43.67
C LEU A 678 4.85 -9.85 44.29
N TYR A 679 3.76 -9.78 43.55
CA TYR A 679 2.50 -9.20 43.95
C TYR A 679 1.38 -10.24 43.85
N ARG A 680 0.35 -10.11 44.70
CA ARG A 680 -0.81 -10.99 44.77
C ARG A 680 -2.11 -10.20 44.85
N LYS A 681 -3.17 -10.68 44.21
CA LYS A 681 -4.56 -10.23 44.41
C LYS A 681 -5.50 -11.40 44.69
N THR A 682 -6.60 -11.14 45.38
CA THR A 682 -7.70 -12.09 45.59
C THR A 682 -8.82 -11.83 44.59
N GLY A 683 -9.25 -12.85 43.86
CA GLY A 683 -10.26 -12.73 42.81
C GLY A 683 -9.78 -11.94 41.59
N LYS A 684 -10.60 -11.91 40.54
CA LYS A 684 -10.25 -11.22 39.29
C LYS A 684 -10.25 -9.69 39.45
N ASP A 685 -11.17 -9.17 40.26
CA ASP A 685 -11.39 -7.73 40.45
C ASP A 685 -10.63 -7.14 41.66
N GLY A 686 -9.81 -7.95 42.34
CA GLY A 686 -9.01 -7.49 43.46
C GLY A 686 -7.84 -6.60 43.05
N ASN A 687 -7.30 -5.85 44.02
CA ASN A 687 -6.08 -5.07 43.83
C ASN A 687 -4.83 -5.91 44.13
N PHE A 688 -3.76 -5.64 43.41
CA PHE A 688 -2.47 -6.28 43.64
C PHE A 688 -1.73 -5.63 44.81
N GLU A 689 -1.34 -6.46 45.76
CA GLU A 689 -0.52 -6.09 46.92
C GLU A 689 0.83 -6.77 46.84
N LYS A 690 1.90 -6.07 47.22
CA LYS A 690 3.25 -6.63 47.27
C LYS A 690 3.33 -7.70 48.36
N LEU A 691 3.90 -8.84 48.03
CA LEU A 691 4.22 -9.87 49.03
C LEU A 691 5.58 -9.56 49.63
N GLU A 692 5.58 -9.13 50.89
CA GLU A 692 6.82 -8.91 51.63
C GLU A 692 7.65 -10.20 51.71
N ASN A 693 8.98 -10.05 51.67
CA ASN A 693 9.96 -11.14 51.65
C ASN A 693 9.91 -12.08 50.42
N HIS A 694 9.18 -11.71 49.36
CA HIS A 694 9.14 -12.46 48.10
C HIS A 694 9.90 -11.75 46.96
N SER A 695 10.88 -10.90 47.30
CA SER A 695 11.79 -10.33 46.30
C SER A 695 12.81 -11.37 45.82
N LYS A 696 13.16 -11.33 44.54
CA LYS A 696 14.21 -12.15 43.92
C LYS A 696 15.18 -11.27 43.15
N THR A 697 16.40 -11.79 42.99
CA THR A 697 17.46 -11.13 42.23
C THR A 697 17.77 -11.96 40.98
N LEU A 698 17.78 -11.31 39.82
CA LEU A 698 18.11 -11.89 38.52
C LEU A 698 19.52 -11.42 38.13
N THR A 699 20.40 -12.36 37.79
CA THR A 699 21.80 -12.11 37.44
C THR A 699 22.21 -12.96 36.24
N LYS A 700 23.38 -12.68 35.66
CA LYS A 700 23.94 -13.52 34.60
C LYS A 700 24.19 -14.97 35.07
N ASP A 701 24.54 -15.17 36.33
CA ASP A 701 24.83 -16.50 36.90
C ASP A 701 23.60 -17.39 36.99
N ASN A 702 22.45 -16.85 37.40
CA ASN A 702 21.18 -17.58 37.35
C ASN A 702 20.48 -17.49 36.00
N LYS A 703 21.19 -17.05 34.94
CA LYS A 703 20.66 -16.87 33.58
C LYS A 703 19.39 -16.00 33.57
N TYR A 704 19.36 -15.00 34.45
CA TYR A 704 18.24 -14.07 34.58
C TYR A 704 16.88 -14.76 34.81
N THR A 705 16.88 -15.90 35.51
CA THR A 705 15.65 -16.66 35.80
C THR A 705 15.56 -17.05 37.27
N GLU A 706 14.36 -16.93 37.85
CA GLU A 706 14.05 -17.32 39.23
C GLU A 706 12.64 -17.90 39.33
N SER A 707 12.32 -18.54 40.46
CA SER A 707 10.98 -19.08 40.69
C SER A 707 10.52 -18.92 42.12
N TRP A 708 9.22 -18.70 42.27
CA TRP A 708 8.49 -18.81 43.52
C TRP A 708 7.69 -20.12 43.53
N THR A 709 7.86 -20.88 44.61
CA THR A 709 7.23 -22.18 44.83
C THR A 709 6.34 -22.12 46.06
N GLY A 710 5.41 -23.08 46.19
CA GLY A 710 4.54 -23.16 47.37
C GLY A 710 3.55 -22.00 47.51
N LEU A 711 3.26 -21.29 46.42
CA LEU A 711 2.28 -20.20 46.41
C LEU A 711 0.86 -20.77 46.50
N PRO A 712 -0.01 -20.26 47.41
CA PRO A 712 -1.38 -20.75 47.52
C PRO A 712 -2.20 -20.38 46.28
N ALA A 713 -3.00 -21.33 45.78
CA ALA A 713 -3.90 -21.09 44.66
C ALA A 713 -5.19 -20.36 45.06
N ARG A 714 -5.60 -20.48 46.33
CA ARG A 714 -6.82 -19.91 46.91
C ARG A 714 -6.60 -19.42 48.33
N ASP A 715 -7.45 -18.51 48.79
CA ASP A 715 -7.55 -18.14 50.20
C ASP A 715 -8.33 -19.18 51.03
N GLU A 716 -8.47 -18.93 52.32
CA GLU A 716 -9.20 -19.80 53.26
C GLU A 716 -10.69 -19.93 52.93
N GLN A 717 -11.26 -18.98 52.19
CA GLN A 717 -12.67 -18.94 51.78
C GLN A 717 -12.87 -19.54 50.38
N GLY A 718 -11.80 -19.98 49.71
CA GLY A 718 -11.83 -20.61 48.40
C GLY A 718 -11.76 -19.64 47.22
N ALA A 719 -11.57 -18.34 47.45
CA ALA A 719 -11.37 -17.37 46.37
C ALA A 719 -9.95 -17.50 45.78
N GLU A 720 -9.81 -17.34 44.46
CA GLU A 720 -8.55 -17.58 43.76
C GLU A 720 -7.53 -16.47 44.00
N TYR A 721 -6.26 -16.84 44.14
CA TYR A 721 -5.14 -15.91 44.13
C TYR A 721 -4.54 -15.78 42.73
N PHE A 722 -4.24 -14.55 42.32
CA PHE A 722 -3.50 -14.25 41.10
C PHE A 722 -2.23 -13.48 41.43
N TYR A 723 -1.16 -13.80 40.72
CA TYR A 723 0.18 -13.28 40.95
C TYR A 723 0.67 -12.48 39.74
N LYS A 724 1.45 -11.43 40.01
CA LYS A 724 2.24 -10.71 39.01
C LYS A 724 3.61 -10.37 39.58
N VAL A 725 4.56 -10.10 38.72
CA VAL A 725 5.93 -9.71 39.08
C VAL A 725 6.14 -8.27 38.64
N LYS A 726 6.82 -7.47 39.46
CA LYS A 726 7.24 -6.12 39.10
C LYS A 726 8.75 -6.01 39.22
N GLU A 727 9.41 -5.60 38.16
CA GLU A 727 10.80 -5.20 38.18
C GLU A 727 10.98 -3.85 38.88
N VAL A 728 12.04 -3.75 39.68
CA VAL A 728 12.55 -2.48 40.17
C VAL A 728 13.29 -1.79 39.04
N GLU A 729 12.94 -0.54 38.77
CA GLU A 729 13.44 0.26 37.65
C GLU A 729 14.95 0.12 37.44
N VAL A 730 15.33 -0.21 36.20
CA VAL A 730 16.72 -0.31 35.75
C VAL A 730 17.01 0.91 34.86
N ASN A 731 17.89 1.79 35.34
CA ASN A 731 18.20 3.04 34.63
C ASN A 731 18.64 2.81 33.18
N GLY A 732 18.03 3.56 32.25
CA GLY A 732 18.34 3.50 30.83
C GLY A 732 17.66 2.35 30.08
N TYR A 733 16.63 1.73 30.67
CA TYR A 733 15.81 0.71 30.01
C TYR A 733 14.33 0.95 30.28
N GLU A 734 13.51 0.69 29.27
CA GLU A 734 12.07 0.56 29.36
C GLU A 734 11.68 -0.90 29.61
N THR A 735 10.87 -1.15 30.65
CA THR A 735 10.46 -2.51 31.03
C THR A 735 9.06 -2.83 30.51
N TYR A 736 8.93 -3.96 29.83
CA TYR A 736 7.63 -4.50 29.43
C TYR A 736 7.52 -5.98 29.82
N TYR A 737 6.28 -6.49 29.85
CA TYR A 737 5.98 -7.81 30.41
C TYR A 737 5.17 -8.66 29.45
N PHE A 738 5.42 -9.96 29.45
CA PHE A 738 4.56 -10.97 28.85
C PHE A 738 4.07 -11.92 29.96
N ASN A 739 2.77 -12.18 29.94
CA ASN A 739 1.99 -13.04 30.83
C ASN A 739 1.92 -12.55 32.28
N ASN A 740 1.85 -11.23 32.49
CA ASN A 740 1.96 -10.60 33.80
C ASN A 740 0.68 -9.91 34.31
N ASP A 741 -0.45 -10.06 33.61
CA ASP A 741 -1.73 -9.42 33.97
C ASP A 741 -2.49 -10.15 35.12
N GLY A 742 -1.81 -11.06 35.81
CA GLY A 742 -2.33 -11.85 36.92
C GLY A 742 -2.54 -13.31 36.56
N ILE A 743 -1.62 -14.17 36.99
CA ILE A 743 -1.66 -15.60 36.74
C ILE A 743 -1.64 -16.40 38.05
N GLN A 744 -2.29 -17.56 38.09
CA GLN A 744 -2.21 -18.44 39.25
C GLN A 744 -0.87 -19.19 39.32
N SER A 745 -0.36 -19.54 38.15
CA SER A 745 0.90 -20.24 37.92
C SER A 745 1.29 -20.06 36.45
N GLY A 746 2.58 -20.15 36.16
CA GLY A 746 3.12 -19.98 34.80
C GLY A 746 4.48 -19.29 34.81
N GLU A 747 4.93 -18.93 33.61
CA GLU A 747 6.14 -18.12 33.42
C GLU A 747 5.76 -16.69 33.07
N ILE A 748 6.43 -15.72 33.69
CA ILE A 748 6.33 -14.29 33.40
C ILE A 748 7.64 -13.90 32.75
N ASN A 749 7.57 -13.34 31.54
CA ASN A 749 8.76 -12.84 30.87
C ASN A 749 8.82 -11.33 31.03
N ILE A 750 9.95 -10.84 31.48
CA ILE A 750 10.26 -9.42 31.62
C ILE A 750 11.26 -9.08 30.54
N PHE A 751 11.07 -7.96 29.89
CA PHE A 751 11.97 -7.50 28.87
C PHE A 751 12.40 -6.09 29.17
N ASN A 752 13.70 -5.83 29.03
CA ASN A 752 14.23 -4.47 29.07
C ASN A 752 14.72 -4.08 27.69
N LYS A 753 14.06 -3.07 27.13
CA LYS A 753 14.44 -2.43 25.89
C LYS A 753 15.23 -1.16 26.20
N LYS A 754 16.31 -0.94 25.47
CA LYS A 754 17.18 0.23 25.68
C LYS A 754 16.59 1.51 25.08
#